data_AF-A0A1G3A493-F1
#
_entry.id   AF-A0A1G3A493-F1
#
_cell.length_a   1.000
_cell.length_b   1.000
_cell.length_c   1.000
_cell.angle_alpha   90.00
_cell.angle_beta   90.00
_cell.angle_gamma   90.00
#
_symmetry.space_group_name_H-M   'P 1'
#
loop_
_entity.id
_entity.type
_entity.pdbx_description
1 polymer ?
#
loop_
_entity_poly.entity_id
_entity_poly.type
_entity_poly.pdbx_seq_one_letter_code
_entity_poly.pdbx_strand_id
1 'polypeptide(L)'
;MGVENPNDPLLKRLKQTLDLGDDDLSRRMTERLITEAEKRQRNGNRSEADAWISILPEESTASNVHWYSLTPAECGEEVVEWRSIVECVDDDTGPIKILQAAPSSPSTATSKGEEDAIILYGIPVDEPAIYQKLNRSGPGILTLPGFLQFLRNLNAWSVSLAAHLFLLLLFVGVVVIREVKEEDEIISFTFGRPVGMDKGLQDKGEKGEESEEAPAEKKEEVKKEETKEETPEKKEETPVVPPVEIKKETPVELPSIKTEDPTTNADLPGRPIEGGTPTSGKGTGSSNPFAGRGGNARGELVEQNGGNKLSELAVEKGLRWLQRHQSSNGMWSAARYVEQCNREGLCGAIRGQKDIGSSMHDVGITGLSLLCYLGAGYSHKNDHPYRATVESAVAYLTAIQQPGGVIDVAGSRRTYNHVIATLALAEAYAMTADDALRRPVKRAIEYLQEIQQKGGGWDYTSDRTNRNDMSITGWVVMAFRAAEAKGIAVAPDVLDKIRDLVERRTKKTGELEYAELAPGIRRRGNGMTAVGLLCRLYLDMKDEEMTPLIANRLLNNRPDWAKLAEIDKKIDSKGDVPNINDTIDNNFYYWYYGTLAMFHMEGEYWQKWNSVLRDTLVNNQRFAGCKEGSWDPIDGWMSHEGGRIYSTTLNVLNLEIYYRYIPRFASAPASSETARDKLLRQIRLGGGSQAEKGDMISALSDESEPGIDEKLLAAWKTLTDDGDGVVRWKAILSLINLGKKEALPHLQTCIRKEKGEQLRGTYLEKLGSAYRKERSVLPFLMEFIDDPSENVRRGVMDALHEVSRQEYGRDAAKWKAWWAEQKKLSPAR
;
A
#
# COMPACT_ATOMS: atom_id res chain seq x y z
N MET A 1 3.90 -28.61 30.66
CA MET A 1 2.50 -29.09 30.76
C MET A 1 2.44 -30.56 30.35
N GLY A 2 3.10 -31.44 31.11
CA GLY A 2 2.96 -32.89 31.02
C GLY A 2 2.06 -33.39 32.14
N VAL A 3 0.87 -32.79 32.27
CA VAL A 3 -0.06 -33.08 33.36
C VAL A 3 -1.12 -34.03 32.81
N GLU A 4 -1.07 -35.27 33.27
CA GLU A 4 -2.00 -36.34 32.87
C GLU A 4 -3.19 -36.48 33.85
N ASN A 5 -3.17 -35.76 34.98
CA ASN A 5 -4.17 -35.92 36.03
C ASN A 5 -5.02 -34.64 36.25
N PRO A 6 -6.36 -34.72 36.10
CA PRO A 6 -7.32 -33.67 36.43
C PRO A 6 -7.22 -33.03 37.82
N ASN A 7 -6.76 -33.82 38.80
CA ASN A 7 -6.68 -33.41 40.20
C ASN A 7 -5.33 -32.79 40.57
N ASP A 8 -4.49 -32.47 39.58
CA ASP A 8 -3.19 -31.86 39.80
C ASP A 8 -3.34 -30.48 40.49
N PRO A 9 -2.62 -30.23 41.61
CA PRO A 9 -2.61 -28.94 42.30
C PRO A 9 -2.29 -27.75 41.39
N LEU A 10 -1.54 -27.96 40.30
CA LEU A 10 -1.22 -26.94 39.30
C LEU A 10 -2.45 -26.53 38.50
N LEU A 11 -3.35 -27.45 38.16
CA LEU A 11 -4.60 -27.15 37.44
C LEU A 11 -5.57 -26.35 38.33
N LYS A 12 -5.58 -26.61 39.65
CA LYS A 12 -6.36 -25.80 40.61
C LYS A 12 -5.82 -24.37 40.75
N ARG A 13 -4.50 -24.19 40.77
CA ARG A 13 -3.88 -22.85 40.74
C ARG A 13 -4.12 -22.12 39.43
N LEU A 14 -4.15 -22.86 38.32
CA LEU A 14 -4.46 -22.31 36.99
C LEU A 14 -5.90 -21.77 36.95
N LYS A 15 -6.87 -22.52 37.50
CA LYS A 15 -8.26 -22.06 37.63
C LYS A 15 -8.37 -20.76 38.44
N GLN A 16 -7.70 -20.70 39.60
CA GLN A 16 -7.63 -19.49 40.41
C GLN A 16 -7.00 -18.30 39.68
N THR A 17 -6.07 -18.53 38.75
CA THR A 17 -5.43 -17.48 37.95
C THR A 17 -6.34 -16.98 36.83
N LEU A 18 -7.11 -17.88 36.20
CA LEU A 18 -8.11 -17.55 35.19
C LEU A 18 -9.27 -16.73 35.77
N ASP A 19 -9.68 -17.04 37.00
CA ASP A 19 -10.77 -16.34 37.72
C ASP A 19 -10.37 -14.93 38.20
N LEU A 20 -9.09 -14.56 38.17
CA LEU A 20 -8.58 -13.24 38.62
C LEU A 20 -8.53 -12.14 37.53
N GLY A 21 -8.93 -12.45 36.27
CA GLY A 21 -9.31 -11.45 35.26
C GLY A 21 -8.21 -10.52 34.73
N ASP A 22 -7.20 -11.06 34.02
CA ASP A 22 -6.32 -10.25 33.15
C ASP A 22 -6.54 -10.66 31.67
N ASP A 23 -7.10 -9.75 30.87
CA ASP A 23 -7.88 -10.09 29.66
C ASP A 23 -7.10 -10.80 28.54
N ASP A 24 -5.81 -10.51 28.33
CA ASP A 24 -5.08 -11.10 27.20
C ASP A 24 -4.27 -12.36 27.57
N LEU A 25 -3.94 -12.54 28.86
CA LEU A 25 -3.30 -13.77 29.33
C LEU A 25 -4.36 -14.85 29.62
N SER A 26 -5.46 -14.48 30.29
CA SER A 26 -6.58 -15.38 30.55
C SER A 26 -7.22 -15.87 29.25
N ARG A 27 -7.39 -15.01 28.24
CA ARG A 27 -7.91 -15.43 26.92
C ARG A 27 -7.01 -16.45 26.22
N ARG A 28 -5.69 -16.20 26.16
CA ARG A 28 -4.72 -17.12 25.53
C ARG A 28 -4.60 -18.46 26.28
N MET A 29 -4.74 -18.44 27.59
CA MET A 29 -4.76 -19.65 28.40
C MET A 29 -6.06 -20.45 28.19
N THR A 30 -7.22 -19.79 28.16
CA THR A 30 -8.52 -20.39 27.85
C THR A 30 -8.55 -21.04 26.47
N GLU A 31 -8.06 -20.35 25.43
CA GLU A 31 -7.97 -20.89 24.06
C GLU A 31 -7.09 -22.16 23.99
N ARG A 32 -5.97 -22.18 24.74
CA ARG A 32 -5.10 -23.37 24.84
C ARG A 32 -5.75 -24.53 25.59
N LEU A 33 -6.49 -24.25 26.67
CA LEU A 33 -7.19 -25.28 27.44
C LEU A 33 -8.30 -25.94 26.61
N ILE A 34 -9.06 -25.15 25.84
CA ILE A 34 -10.07 -25.65 24.90
C ILE A 34 -9.44 -26.56 23.85
N THR A 35 -8.35 -26.10 23.21
CA THR A 35 -7.63 -26.87 22.18
C THR A 35 -7.18 -28.25 22.71
N GLU A 36 -6.70 -28.29 23.95
CA GLU A 36 -6.11 -29.48 24.56
C GLU A 36 -7.18 -30.45 25.11
N ALA A 37 -8.36 -29.93 25.50
CA ALA A 37 -9.55 -30.72 25.79
C ALA A 37 -10.13 -31.38 24.53
N GLU A 38 -10.26 -30.63 23.43
CA GLU A 38 -10.73 -31.16 22.14
C GLU A 38 -9.80 -32.26 21.59
N LYS A 39 -8.49 -32.10 21.77
CA LYS A 39 -7.50 -33.11 21.38
C LYS A 39 -7.71 -34.43 22.13
N ARG A 40 -7.98 -34.38 23.43
CA ARG A 40 -8.25 -35.59 24.25
C ARG A 40 -9.58 -36.24 23.91
N GLN A 41 -10.59 -35.44 23.61
CA GLN A 41 -11.88 -35.94 23.14
C GLN A 41 -11.75 -36.69 21.82
N ARG A 42 -11.00 -36.15 20.84
CA ARG A 42 -10.72 -36.81 19.56
C ARG A 42 -9.96 -38.14 19.71
N ASN A 43 -9.14 -38.25 20.75
CA ASN A 43 -8.40 -39.48 21.07
C ASN A 43 -9.21 -40.48 21.90
N GLY A 44 -10.50 -40.23 22.17
CA GLY A 44 -11.38 -41.13 22.91
C GLY A 44 -11.30 -41.04 24.45
N ASN A 45 -10.44 -40.15 25.00
CA ASN A 45 -10.25 -39.99 26.44
C ASN A 45 -11.25 -38.98 27.04
N ARG A 46 -12.53 -39.36 27.03
CA ARG A 46 -13.64 -38.47 27.42
C ARG A 46 -13.55 -37.96 28.87
N SER A 47 -13.16 -38.81 29.81
CA SER A 47 -13.01 -38.44 31.22
C SER A 47 -11.91 -37.41 31.46
N GLU A 48 -10.85 -37.42 30.65
CA GLU A 48 -9.82 -36.39 30.72
C GLU A 48 -10.31 -35.10 30.06
N ALA A 49 -10.96 -35.18 28.90
CA ALA A 49 -11.53 -34.00 28.25
C ALA A 49 -12.51 -33.25 29.19
N ASP A 50 -13.41 -33.97 29.86
CA ASP A 50 -14.37 -33.41 30.82
C ASP A 50 -13.68 -32.72 32.00
N ALA A 51 -12.57 -33.29 32.48
CA ALA A 51 -11.77 -32.70 33.54
C ALA A 51 -11.07 -31.39 33.11
N TRP A 52 -10.51 -31.33 31.90
CA TRP A 52 -9.89 -30.12 31.38
C TRP A 52 -10.92 -29.01 31.13
N ILE A 53 -12.13 -29.38 30.71
CA ILE A 53 -13.26 -28.46 30.54
C ILE A 53 -13.74 -27.91 31.89
N SER A 54 -13.72 -28.71 32.96
CA SER A 54 -14.15 -28.28 34.31
C SER A 54 -13.30 -27.15 34.93
N ILE A 55 -12.14 -26.87 34.32
CA ILE A 55 -11.20 -25.84 34.74
C ILE A 55 -11.50 -24.49 34.07
N LEU A 56 -12.25 -24.51 32.96
CA LEU A 56 -12.65 -23.30 32.24
C LEU A 56 -13.63 -22.46 33.09
N PRO A 57 -13.56 -21.12 33.02
CA PRO A 57 -14.55 -20.23 33.66
C PRO A 57 -15.97 -20.53 33.14
N GLU A 58 -16.99 -20.46 33.99
CA GLU A 58 -18.37 -20.86 33.64
C GLU A 58 -18.90 -20.14 32.38
N GLU A 59 -18.60 -18.85 32.21
CA GLU A 59 -19.02 -18.06 31.03
C GLU A 59 -18.44 -18.59 29.69
N SER A 60 -17.29 -19.26 29.73
CA SER A 60 -16.63 -19.83 28.54
C SER A 60 -17.11 -21.24 28.15
N THR A 61 -17.79 -21.93 29.07
CA THR A 61 -18.36 -23.27 28.82
C THR A 61 -19.71 -23.22 28.10
N ALA A 62 -20.46 -22.11 28.22
CA ALA A 62 -21.79 -21.97 27.66
C ALA A 62 -21.81 -21.61 26.15
N SER A 63 -20.69 -21.18 25.58
CA SER A 63 -20.64 -20.60 24.22
C SER A 63 -19.66 -21.27 23.25
N ASN A 64 -18.75 -22.14 23.70
CA ASN A 64 -17.64 -22.63 22.84
C ASN A 64 -17.42 -24.16 22.80
N VAL A 65 -18.17 -24.98 23.54
CA VAL A 65 -17.97 -26.44 23.54
C VAL A 65 -19.27 -27.16 23.16
N HIS A 66 -19.45 -27.47 21.87
CA HIS A 66 -20.53 -28.33 21.39
C HIS A 66 -20.05 -29.79 21.32
N TRP A 67 -20.68 -30.67 22.10
CA TRP A 67 -20.48 -32.10 21.99
C TRP A 67 -21.17 -32.64 20.73
N TYR A 68 -20.39 -33.10 19.75
CA TYR A 68 -20.94 -33.93 18.68
C TYR A 68 -21.25 -35.32 19.25
N SER A 69 -22.52 -35.61 19.53
CA SER A 69 -22.96 -36.99 19.74
C SER A 69 -23.22 -37.63 18.38
N LEU A 70 -22.27 -38.42 17.88
CA LEU A 70 -22.60 -39.43 16.87
C LEU A 70 -23.29 -40.59 17.60
N THR A 71 -24.63 -40.62 17.58
CA THR A 71 -25.38 -41.83 17.92
C THR A 71 -25.30 -42.80 16.72
N PRO A 72 -24.95 -44.10 16.92
CA PRO A 72 -24.83 -45.09 15.84
C PRO A 72 -26.14 -45.54 15.15
N ALA A 73 -27.16 -44.69 15.04
CA ALA A 73 -28.49 -45.11 14.56
C ALA A 73 -28.83 -44.72 13.11
N GLU A 74 -27.92 -44.08 12.36
CA GLU A 74 -28.18 -43.67 10.97
C GLU A 74 -27.04 -44.05 10.00
N CYS A 75 -26.33 -45.14 10.28
CA CYS A 75 -25.50 -45.82 9.28
C CYS A 75 -26.34 -46.87 8.55
N GLY A 76 -26.93 -46.49 7.42
CA GLY A 76 -27.16 -47.42 6.32
C GLY A 76 -25.83 -47.67 5.61
N GLU A 77 -25.46 -48.94 5.49
CA GLU A 77 -24.18 -49.44 5.00
C GLU A 77 -23.76 -48.87 3.64
N GLU A 78 -22.53 -48.33 3.55
CA GLU A 78 -21.48 -48.74 2.60
C GLU A 78 -20.29 -47.77 2.71
N VAL A 79 -19.25 -48.21 3.42
CA VAL A 79 -17.92 -47.60 3.38
C VAL A 79 -17.17 -48.22 2.21
N VAL A 80 -16.91 -47.45 1.15
CA VAL A 80 -15.96 -47.84 0.10
C VAL A 80 -14.75 -46.90 0.18
N GLU A 81 -13.63 -47.44 0.64
CA GLU A 81 -12.29 -46.85 0.55
C GLU A 81 -11.93 -46.57 -0.91
N TRP A 82 -11.46 -45.36 -1.22
CA TRP A 82 -10.72 -45.10 -2.45
C TRP A 82 -9.23 -44.97 -2.16
N ARG A 83 -8.50 -46.05 -2.45
CA ARG A 83 -7.05 -46.07 -2.65
C ARG A 83 -6.71 -45.53 -4.04
N SER A 84 -5.77 -44.59 -4.06
CA SER A 84 -4.74 -44.33 -5.09
C SER A 84 -4.80 -45.13 -6.41
N ILE A 85 -4.93 -44.43 -7.54
CA ILE A 85 -4.37 -44.86 -8.84
C ILE A 85 -3.69 -43.66 -9.52
N VAL A 86 -2.41 -43.84 -9.83
CA VAL A 86 -1.54 -43.00 -10.66
C VAL A 86 -1.36 -43.72 -12.00
N GLU A 87 -1.50 -42.95 -13.09
CA GLU A 87 -1.00 -43.10 -14.47
C GLU A 87 -1.25 -44.37 -15.31
N CYS A 88 -1.79 -44.17 -16.51
CA CYS A 88 -1.05 -44.33 -17.78
C CYS A 88 -1.79 -43.69 -18.96
N VAL A 89 -0.99 -43.22 -19.92
CA VAL A 89 -1.29 -42.38 -21.10
C VAL A 89 -1.65 -43.26 -22.32
N ASP A 90 -2.50 -42.76 -23.24
CA ASP A 90 -2.24 -42.59 -24.70
C ASP A 90 -3.51 -42.49 -25.57
N ASP A 91 -3.55 -41.37 -26.30
CA ASP A 91 -3.89 -41.10 -27.70
C ASP A 91 -5.27 -41.34 -28.36
N ASP A 92 -5.65 -40.28 -29.09
CA ASP A 92 -6.35 -40.21 -30.38
C ASP A 92 -7.81 -40.66 -30.51
N THR A 93 -8.73 -39.67 -30.56
CA THR A 93 -9.47 -39.23 -31.77
C THR A 93 -10.69 -38.37 -31.39
N GLY A 94 -10.82 -37.19 -31.99
CA GLY A 94 -12.03 -36.36 -31.90
C GLY A 94 -13.19 -36.87 -32.77
N PRO A 95 -14.14 -36.00 -33.15
CA PRO A 95 -15.22 -35.49 -32.30
C PRO A 95 -16.60 -35.94 -32.84
N ILE A 96 -17.58 -36.23 -31.99
CA ILE A 96 -18.93 -36.59 -32.46
C ILE A 96 -19.96 -35.49 -32.19
N LYS A 97 -20.43 -34.94 -33.32
CA LYS A 97 -21.57 -34.06 -33.53
C LYS A 97 -22.89 -34.71 -33.13
N ILE A 98 -23.78 -33.87 -32.63
CA ILE A 98 -25.22 -34.07 -32.44
C ILE A 98 -25.90 -34.33 -33.80
N LEU A 99 -26.68 -35.41 -33.93
CA LEU A 99 -27.81 -35.49 -34.86
C LEU A 99 -28.95 -36.37 -34.27
N GLN A 100 -30.14 -35.83 -34.43
CA GLN A 100 -31.45 -36.29 -33.95
C GLN A 100 -32.15 -37.08 -35.08
N ALA A 101 -32.72 -38.26 -34.80
CA ALA A 101 -33.78 -38.86 -35.64
C ALA A 101 -34.59 -39.94 -34.90
N ALA A 102 -35.90 -39.94 -35.17
CA ALA A 102 -36.98 -40.72 -34.58
C ALA A 102 -37.19 -42.09 -35.30
N PRO A 103 -38.12 -42.96 -34.84
CA PRO A 103 -37.98 -44.42 -34.89
C PRO A 103 -38.77 -45.13 -36.01
N SER A 104 -38.37 -46.37 -36.30
CA SER A 104 -39.25 -47.40 -36.87
C SER A 104 -38.72 -48.82 -36.56
N SER A 105 -39.61 -49.66 -36.03
CA SER A 105 -39.48 -51.09 -35.67
C SER A 105 -40.00 -51.99 -36.83
N PRO A 106 -40.13 -53.33 -36.74
CA PRO A 106 -39.35 -54.38 -36.04
C PRO A 106 -39.17 -55.69 -36.89
N SER A 107 -38.27 -56.60 -36.48
CA SER A 107 -38.37 -58.07 -36.72
C SER A 107 -37.40 -58.84 -35.80
N THR A 108 -37.86 -59.52 -34.74
CA THR A 108 -38.00 -61.00 -34.58
C THR A 108 -36.72 -61.79 -34.92
N ALA A 109 -36.12 -62.67 -34.09
CA ALA A 109 -36.58 -63.40 -32.91
C ALA A 109 -35.40 -64.11 -32.18
N THR A 110 -35.56 -64.31 -30.86
CA THR A 110 -35.20 -65.50 -30.02
C THR A 110 -33.73 -65.96 -29.94
N SER A 111 -33.11 -66.27 -28.78
CA SER A 111 -33.62 -66.58 -27.43
C SER A 111 -32.48 -66.72 -26.39
N LYS A 112 -32.80 -66.33 -25.13
CA LYS A 112 -32.33 -66.82 -23.80
C LYS A 112 -30.88 -66.51 -23.34
N GLY A 113 -30.64 -65.89 -22.18
CA GLY A 113 -31.52 -65.60 -21.03
C GLY A 113 -31.10 -64.38 -20.18
N GLU A 114 -32.15 -63.64 -19.77
CA GLU A 114 -32.54 -63.17 -18.43
C GLU A 114 -31.47 -62.67 -17.43
N GLU A 115 -31.63 -61.59 -16.67
CA GLU A 115 -32.56 -60.42 -16.53
C GLU A 115 -32.08 -59.73 -15.21
N ASP A 116 -32.16 -58.44 -14.89
CA ASP A 116 -33.16 -57.42 -15.15
C ASP A 116 -32.57 -55.99 -15.10
N ALA A 117 -33.01 -55.16 -16.05
CA ALA A 117 -32.90 -53.71 -16.05
C ALA A 117 -34.32 -53.13 -16.00
N ILE A 118 -34.57 -52.18 -15.09
CA ILE A 118 -35.91 -51.64 -14.80
C ILE A 118 -36.35 -50.63 -15.88
N ILE A 119 -37.55 -50.88 -16.42
CA ILE A 119 -38.29 -50.04 -17.37
C ILE A 119 -39.19 -49.05 -16.58
N LEU A 120 -39.24 -47.80 -17.03
CA LEU A 120 -40.17 -46.76 -16.57
C LEU A 120 -41.31 -46.58 -17.58
N TYR A 121 -42.59 -46.70 -17.15
CA TYR A 121 -43.74 -45.94 -17.67
C TYR A 121 -44.99 -46.06 -16.74
N GLY A 122 -45.50 -44.91 -16.25
CA GLY A 122 -46.94 -44.52 -16.23
C GLY A 122 -47.96 -45.01 -15.16
N ILE A 123 -48.20 -44.19 -14.10
CA ILE A 123 -49.49 -43.62 -13.53
C ILE A 123 -50.68 -44.60 -13.25
N PRO A 124 -51.35 -44.64 -12.05
CA PRO A 124 -52.19 -43.55 -11.50
C PRO A 124 -52.28 -43.37 -9.96
N VAL A 125 -52.98 -42.28 -9.63
CA VAL A 125 -53.30 -41.65 -8.34
C VAL A 125 -54.29 -42.47 -7.51
N ASP A 126 -54.10 -42.56 -6.19
CA ASP A 126 -55.17 -42.61 -5.19
C ASP A 126 -54.64 -42.12 -3.81
N GLU A 127 -55.32 -41.12 -3.24
CA GLU A 127 -55.19 -40.55 -1.87
C GLU A 127 -55.95 -41.44 -0.84
N PRO A 128 -56.06 -41.13 0.49
CA PRO A 128 -55.27 -40.27 1.40
C PRO A 128 -55.00 -40.93 2.80
N ALA A 129 -53.97 -40.51 3.53
CA ALA A 129 -53.98 -40.28 5.00
C ALA A 129 -52.56 -40.16 5.57
N ILE A 130 -52.25 -38.96 6.08
CA ILE A 130 -51.57 -38.64 7.37
C ILE A 130 -51.02 -37.21 7.20
N TYR A 131 -51.94 -36.26 7.28
CA TYR A 131 -51.66 -34.87 7.61
C TYR A 131 -52.00 -34.71 9.10
N GLN A 132 -51.00 -34.69 9.98
CA GLN A 132 -51.02 -33.95 11.25
C GLN A 132 -49.72 -34.20 12.04
N LYS A 133 -48.71 -33.36 11.78
CA LYS A 133 -47.72 -32.81 12.74
C LYS A 133 -46.49 -32.33 11.98
N LEU A 134 -46.57 -31.17 11.36
CA LEU A 134 -45.42 -30.30 11.06
C LEU A 134 -45.97 -28.97 10.55
N ASN A 135 -46.47 -28.15 11.48
CA ASN A 135 -46.69 -26.74 11.20
C ASN A 135 -46.43 -25.93 12.47
N ARG A 136 -45.15 -25.69 12.75
CA ARG A 136 -44.67 -24.62 13.64
C ARG A 136 -43.25 -24.24 13.24
N SER A 137 -43.09 -23.33 12.27
CA SER A 137 -42.14 -22.19 12.29
C SER A 137 -42.02 -21.50 10.91
N GLY A 138 -42.37 -20.20 10.87
CA GLY A 138 -41.75 -19.11 10.07
C GLY A 138 -41.74 -19.15 8.52
N PRO A 139 -41.83 -18.00 7.82
CA PRO A 139 -42.05 -17.97 6.37
C PRO A 139 -40.75 -18.22 5.61
N GLY A 140 -40.64 -19.41 5.01
CA GLY A 140 -39.61 -19.78 4.05
C GLY A 140 -39.98 -19.41 2.61
N ILE A 141 -38.97 -19.00 1.87
CA ILE A 141 -38.91 -18.64 0.44
C ILE A 141 -39.73 -19.61 -0.44
N LEU A 142 -40.62 -19.06 -1.26
CA LEU A 142 -41.36 -19.80 -2.30
C LEU A 142 -40.36 -20.43 -3.29
N THR A 143 -40.34 -21.76 -3.36
CA THR A 143 -39.65 -22.47 -4.44
C THR A 143 -40.28 -22.10 -5.80
N LEU A 144 -39.50 -22.11 -6.89
CA LEU A 144 -39.99 -21.76 -8.23
C LEU A 144 -41.26 -22.54 -8.65
N PRO A 145 -41.43 -23.84 -8.31
CA PRO A 145 -42.70 -24.55 -8.52
C PRO A 145 -43.85 -24.00 -7.68
N GLY A 146 -43.60 -23.60 -6.42
CA GLY A 146 -44.60 -23.01 -5.53
C GLY A 146 -45.06 -21.61 -5.98
N PHE A 147 -44.15 -20.80 -6.53
CA PHE A 147 -44.48 -19.50 -7.10
C PHE A 147 -45.35 -19.63 -8.36
N LEU A 148 -45.06 -20.61 -9.22
CA LEU A 148 -45.86 -20.89 -10.41
C LEU A 148 -47.24 -21.46 -10.05
N GLN A 149 -47.34 -22.28 -9.00
CA GLN A 149 -48.63 -22.77 -8.46
C GLN A 149 -49.46 -21.63 -7.86
N PHE A 150 -48.82 -20.71 -7.15
CA PHE A 150 -49.45 -19.51 -6.60
C PHE A 150 -50.03 -18.60 -7.70
N LEU A 151 -49.24 -18.33 -8.76
CA LEU A 151 -49.72 -17.55 -9.92
C LEU A 151 -50.90 -18.22 -10.63
N ARG A 152 -50.93 -19.55 -10.68
CA ARG A 152 -52.00 -20.32 -11.33
C ARG A 152 -53.32 -20.32 -10.53
N ASN A 153 -53.26 -20.02 -9.23
CA ASN A 153 -54.42 -19.91 -8.34
C ASN A 153 -54.90 -18.47 -8.13
N LEU A 154 -54.27 -17.47 -8.76
CA LEU A 154 -54.76 -16.10 -8.76
C LEU A 154 -56.04 -16.04 -9.59
N ASN A 155 -57.14 -15.69 -8.94
CA ASN A 155 -58.40 -15.42 -9.62
C ASN A 155 -58.29 -14.14 -10.48
N ALA A 156 -59.06 -14.08 -11.58
CA ALA A 156 -58.93 -13.04 -12.58
C ALA A 156 -59.10 -11.60 -12.03
N TRP A 157 -59.85 -11.44 -10.93
CA TRP A 157 -60.02 -10.14 -10.28
C TRP A 157 -58.76 -9.67 -9.53
N SER A 158 -57.96 -10.57 -8.95
CA SER A 158 -56.69 -10.21 -8.30
C SER A 158 -55.64 -9.77 -9.31
N VAL A 159 -55.57 -10.43 -10.46
CA VAL A 159 -54.67 -10.05 -11.56
C VAL A 159 -55.09 -8.70 -12.15
N SER A 160 -56.39 -8.49 -12.32
CA SER A 160 -56.94 -7.20 -12.78
C SER A 160 -56.64 -6.08 -11.78
N LEU A 161 -56.82 -6.30 -10.47
CA LEU A 161 -56.55 -5.30 -9.44
C LEU A 161 -55.05 -4.91 -9.41
N ALA A 162 -54.14 -5.88 -9.52
CA ALA A 162 -52.71 -5.63 -9.58
C ALA A 162 -52.31 -4.82 -10.82
N ALA A 163 -52.90 -5.13 -11.99
CA ALA A 163 -52.66 -4.37 -13.22
C ALA A 163 -53.18 -2.93 -13.12
N HIS A 164 -54.36 -2.72 -12.52
CA HIS A 164 -54.91 -1.38 -12.33
C HIS A 164 -54.12 -0.56 -11.31
N LEU A 165 -53.63 -1.17 -10.22
CA LEU A 165 -52.75 -0.50 -9.25
C LEU A 165 -51.43 -0.08 -9.90
N PHE A 166 -50.86 -0.92 -10.75
CA PHE A 166 -49.65 -0.60 -11.50
C PHE A 166 -49.86 0.55 -12.50
N LEU A 167 -50.99 0.54 -13.23
CA LEU A 167 -51.36 1.64 -14.13
C LEU A 167 -51.63 2.94 -13.38
N LEU A 168 -52.24 2.87 -12.19
CA LEU A 168 -52.50 4.04 -11.36
C LEU A 168 -51.20 4.63 -10.80
N LEU A 169 -50.23 3.80 -10.42
CA LEU A 169 -48.88 4.25 -10.04
C LEU A 169 -48.12 4.88 -11.20
N LEU A 170 -48.23 4.33 -12.41
CA LEU A 170 -47.67 4.95 -13.61
C LEU A 170 -48.35 6.29 -13.93
N PHE A 171 -49.67 6.38 -13.78
CA PHE A 171 -50.41 7.62 -14.01
C PHE A 171 -50.04 8.70 -13.00
N VAL A 172 -49.94 8.36 -11.70
CA VAL A 172 -49.45 9.28 -10.65
C VAL A 172 -48.01 9.70 -10.94
N GLY A 173 -47.13 8.79 -11.37
CA GLY A 173 -45.77 9.11 -11.78
C GLY A 173 -45.71 10.11 -12.94
N VAL A 174 -46.59 9.98 -13.94
CA VAL A 174 -46.66 10.91 -15.08
C VAL A 174 -47.23 12.27 -14.68
N VAL A 175 -48.19 12.33 -13.76
CA VAL A 175 -48.75 13.60 -13.25
C VAL A 175 -47.71 14.35 -12.41
N VAL A 176 -47.00 13.66 -11.51
CA VAL A 176 -45.93 14.26 -10.69
C VAL A 176 -44.76 14.76 -11.55
N ILE A 177 -44.41 14.05 -12.63
CA ILE A 177 -43.37 14.49 -13.58
C ILE A 177 -43.84 15.69 -14.43
N ARG A 178 -45.16 15.88 -14.61
CA ARG A 178 -45.71 17.03 -15.34
C ARG A 178 -45.76 18.30 -14.50
N GLU A 179 -46.13 18.23 -13.22
CA GLU A 179 -46.11 19.40 -12.33
C GLU A 179 -44.69 19.92 -12.07
N VAL A 180 -43.68 19.04 -11.99
CA VAL A 180 -42.27 19.45 -11.81
C VAL A 180 -41.68 20.12 -13.06
N LYS A 181 -42.32 20.03 -14.23
CA LYS A 181 -41.80 20.58 -15.49
C LYS A 181 -42.37 21.94 -15.89
N GLU A 182 -43.40 22.44 -15.19
CA GLU A 182 -44.04 23.73 -15.51
C GLU A 182 -43.67 24.90 -14.57
N GLU A 183 -42.91 24.69 -13.48
CA GLU A 183 -42.55 25.78 -12.54
C GLU A 183 -41.09 26.28 -12.53
N ASP A 184 -40.16 25.71 -13.30
CA ASP A 184 -38.77 26.20 -13.31
C ASP A 184 -38.48 27.19 -14.45
N GLU A 185 -39.23 28.30 -14.46
CA GLU A 185 -38.77 29.58 -15.02
C GLU A 185 -39.24 30.73 -14.10
N ILE A 186 -38.41 31.09 -13.10
CA ILE A 186 -38.07 32.46 -12.65
C ILE A 186 -37.21 32.40 -11.36
N ILE A 187 -36.06 33.06 -11.45
CA ILE A 187 -35.09 33.33 -10.38
C ILE A 187 -35.71 34.23 -9.29
N SER A 188 -35.56 33.91 -7.99
CA SER A 188 -35.57 34.96 -6.95
C SER A 188 -34.73 34.61 -5.71
N PHE A 189 -33.97 35.61 -5.26
CA PHE A 189 -33.19 35.65 -4.02
C PHE A 189 -34.03 36.35 -2.92
N THR A 190 -34.11 35.70 -1.73
CA THR A 190 -34.13 36.24 -0.34
C THR A 190 -35.15 37.31 0.11
N PHE A 191 -35.82 37.13 1.27
CA PHE A 191 -35.44 37.69 2.60
C PHE A 191 -36.53 37.53 3.68
N GLY A 192 -36.08 37.48 4.96
CA GLY A 192 -36.91 37.64 6.15
C GLY A 192 -37.52 39.04 6.31
N ARG A 193 -38.43 39.18 7.27
CA ARG A 193 -39.23 40.38 7.56
C ARG A 193 -39.32 40.57 9.10
N PRO A 194 -39.73 41.74 9.66
CA PRO A 194 -40.21 42.95 8.97
C PRO A 194 -39.96 44.34 9.64
N VAL A 195 -40.39 45.39 8.90
CA VAL A 195 -40.82 46.77 9.29
C VAL A 195 -39.75 47.78 9.78
N GLY A 196 -39.66 49.01 9.27
CA GLY A 196 -40.43 49.71 8.25
C GLY A 196 -40.03 51.20 8.07
N MET A 197 -40.68 51.84 7.08
CA MET A 197 -40.92 53.28 6.87
C MET A 197 -39.71 54.24 6.81
N ASP A 198 -39.61 55.26 5.96
CA ASP A 198 -40.34 55.76 4.79
C ASP A 198 -39.39 56.84 4.17
N LYS A 199 -39.41 56.99 2.84
CA LYS A 199 -39.00 58.14 2.01
C LYS A 199 -37.61 58.82 2.16
N GLY A 200 -36.88 58.83 1.03
CA GLY A 200 -36.79 60.08 0.25
C GLY A 200 -35.40 60.71 0.02
N LEU A 201 -34.96 60.63 -1.25
CA LEU A 201 -34.19 61.61 -2.05
C LEU A 201 -32.68 61.87 -1.81
N GLN A 202 -31.93 61.60 -2.91
CA GLN A 202 -30.98 62.46 -3.65
C GLN A 202 -29.73 63.07 -2.97
N ASP A 203 -28.58 62.62 -3.52
CA ASP A 203 -27.57 63.40 -4.26
C ASP A 203 -26.62 64.38 -3.53
N LYS A 204 -25.35 64.35 -3.96
CA LYS A 204 -24.20 65.27 -3.70
C LYS A 204 -23.63 65.23 -2.27
N GLY A 205 -22.34 65.36 -2.00
CA GLY A 205 -21.23 66.01 -2.71
C GLY A 205 -20.55 66.97 -1.73
N GLU A 206 -19.23 66.78 -1.53
CA GLU A 206 -18.24 67.76 -1.04
C GLU A 206 -18.34 68.45 0.35
N LYS A 207 -17.22 68.33 1.09
CA LYS A 207 -16.41 69.37 1.78
C LYS A 207 -16.95 70.21 2.96
N GLY A 208 -16.01 70.47 3.89
CA GLY A 208 -15.91 71.67 4.74
C GLY A 208 -16.44 71.49 6.16
N GLU A 209 -15.59 71.28 7.16
CA GLU A 209 -14.83 72.28 7.95
C GLU A 209 -15.61 72.93 9.12
N GLU A 210 -15.04 72.71 10.32
CA GLU A 210 -14.94 73.63 11.47
C GLU A 210 -16.19 73.87 12.34
N SER A 211 -16.15 74.01 13.67
CA SER A 211 -15.07 74.11 14.68
C SER A 211 -15.68 74.06 16.10
N GLU A 212 -14.81 74.03 17.12
CA GLU A 212 -15.03 74.33 18.56
C GLU A 212 -15.66 73.22 19.44
N GLU A 213 -15.17 72.87 20.64
CA GLU A 213 -14.09 73.35 21.51
C GLU A 213 -13.76 72.24 22.56
N ALA A 214 -12.59 72.35 23.20
CA ALA A 214 -11.91 71.41 24.13
C ALA A 214 -12.56 71.33 25.56
N PRO A 215 -12.03 70.64 26.61
CA PRO A 215 -10.68 70.04 26.79
C PRO A 215 -10.49 68.74 27.63
N ALA A 216 -9.27 68.18 27.48
CA ALA A 216 -8.31 67.60 28.46
C ALA A 216 -8.55 66.31 29.30
N GLU A 217 -7.54 65.40 29.18
CA GLU A 217 -6.85 64.54 30.19
C GLU A 217 -7.67 63.48 30.98
N LYS A 218 -7.19 62.29 31.41
CA LYS A 218 -5.87 61.63 31.52
C LYS A 218 -6.09 60.11 31.79
N LYS A 219 -5.00 59.34 31.70
CA LYS A 219 -4.80 57.91 32.01
C LYS A 219 -5.28 57.48 33.41
N GLU A 220 -5.65 56.20 33.59
CA GLU A 220 -5.03 55.28 34.58
C GLU A 220 -5.54 53.83 34.51
N GLU A 221 -4.72 52.93 35.09
CA GLU A 221 -4.84 51.48 35.27
C GLU A 221 -5.97 51.05 36.24
N VAL A 222 -6.15 49.72 36.41
CA VAL A 222 -6.47 48.92 37.65
C VAL A 222 -7.21 47.63 37.20
N LYS A 223 -6.71 46.37 37.33
CA LYS A 223 -6.41 45.44 38.46
C LYS A 223 -7.59 45.01 39.35
N LYS A 224 -7.88 43.68 39.33
CA LYS A 224 -8.23 42.74 40.46
C LYS A 224 -9.50 43.08 41.31
N GLU A 225 -10.26 42.19 41.96
CA GLU A 225 -10.09 40.83 42.51
C GLU A 225 -11.48 40.29 43.02
N GLU A 226 -11.56 38.98 43.31
CA GLU A 226 -12.28 38.32 44.46
C GLU A 226 -13.84 38.21 44.48
N THR A 227 -14.52 37.16 45.02
CA THR A 227 -14.23 35.97 45.90
C THR A 227 -15.42 34.98 45.84
N LYS A 228 -15.25 33.63 45.86
CA LYS A 228 -15.41 32.60 46.95
C LYS A 228 -16.82 32.46 47.59
N GLU A 229 -17.39 31.28 47.87
CA GLU A 229 -17.09 30.22 48.89
C GLU A 229 -17.96 28.95 48.55
N GLU A 230 -17.78 27.68 48.99
CA GLU A 230 -17.27 27.09 50.25
C GLU A 230 -16.95 25.57 50.10
N THR A 231 -16.06 25.08 50.98
CA THR A 231 -15.37 23.76 51.20
C THR A 231 -16.22 22.63 51.87
N PRO A 232 -15.73 21.42 52.34
CA PRO A 232 -14.36 20.87 52.49
C PRO A 232 -14.11 19.37 52.15
N GLU A 233 -12.82 19.02 52.18
CA GLU A 233 -12.16 17.71 52.09
C GLU A 233 -11.72 17.21 53.49
N LYS A 234 -11.55 15.88 53.70
CA LYS A 234 -10.76 15.32 54.82
C LYS A 234 -9.94 14.09 54.37
N LYS A 235 -8.64 14.13 54.72
CA LYS A 235 -7.56 13.14 54.50
C LYS A 235 -7.59 11.96 55.48
N GLU A 236 -7.01 10.83 55.09
CA GLU A 236 -6.21 9.96 55.98
C GLU A 236 -5.07 9.26 55.20
N GLU A 237 -3.94 9.05 55.88
CA GLU A 237 -2.58 8.80 55.37
C GLU A 237 -2.22 7.31 55.15
N THR A 238 -1.16 7.01 54.39
CA THR A 238 -0.24 5.86 54.62
C THR A 238 1.12 6.07 53.89
N PRO A 239 2.20 5.35 54.30
CA PRO A 239 3.50 5.96 54.59
C PRO A 239 4.62 5.77 53.55
N VAL A 240 5.66 6.60 53.71
CA VAL A 240 6.93 6.62 52.98
C VAL A 240 7.81 5.41 53.36
N VAL A 241 8.35 4.73 52.34
CA VAL A 241 9.44 3.73 52.47
C VAL A 241 10.65 4.26 51.67
N PRO A 242 11.88 4.21 52.21
CA PRO A 242 13.07 4.85 51.63
C PRO A 242 13.57 4.20 50.32
N PRO A 243 14.40 4.90 49.53
CA PRO A 243 14.88 4.40 48.25
C PRO A 243 15.86 3.25 48.46
N VAL A 244 15.58 2.09 47.84
CA VAL A 244 16.52 0.98 47.73
C VAL A 244 17.48 1.28 46.58
N GLU A 245 18.79 1.26 46.87
CA GLU A 245 19.87 1.27 45.89
C GLU A 245 19.73 0.08 44.92
N ILE A 246 19.43 0.35 43.66
CA ILE A 246 19.59 -0.64 42.59
C ILE A 246 21.07 -0.67 42.23
N LYS A 247 21.75 -1.74 42.66
CA LYS A 247 23.09 -2.10 42.20
C LYS A 247 23.07 -2.21 40.67
N LYS A 248 24.09 -1.64 40.01
CA LYS A 248 24.39 -1.89 38.60
C LYS A 248 24.60 -3.39 38.42
N GLU A 249 23.61 -4.08 37.86
CA GLU A 249 23.82 -5.40 37.29
C GLU A 249 24.51 -5.22 35.94
N THR A 250 25.70 -5.81 35.86
CA THR A 250 26.49 -6.01 34.64
C THR A 250 25.63 -6.64 33.54
N PRO A 251 25.81 -6.26 32.26
CA PRO A 251 25.14 -6.92 31.14
C PRO A 251 25.40 -8.42 31.17
N VAL A 252 24.33 -9.22 31.14
CA VAL A 252 24.41 -10.66 30.90
C VAL A 252 24.97 -10.87 29.50
N GLU A 253 26.21 -11.36 29.42
CA GLU A 253 26.79 -11.88 28.18
C GLU A 253 25.89 -12.99 27.63
N LEU A 254 25.37 -12.78 26.42
CA LEU A 254 24.87 -13.86 25.58
C LEU A 254 26.01 -14.88 25.40
N PRO A 255 25.79 -16.18 25.66
CA PRO A 255 26.84 -17.18 25.55
C PRO A 255 27.36 -17.23 24.11
N SER A 256 28.66 -17.03 23.98
CA SER A 256 29.43 -17.23 22.76
C SER A 256 29.42 -18.71 22.42
N ILE A 257 28.62 -19.09 21.42
CA ILE A 257 28.68 -20.44 20.85
C ILE A 257 29.96 -20.53 20.03
N LYS A 258 30.93 -21.26 20.57
CA LYS A 258 32.12 -21.71 19.86
C LYS A 258 31.70 -22.64 18.72
N THR A 259 32.14 -22.31 17.52
CA THR A 259 32.09 -23.19 16.35
C THR A 259 33.09 -24.32 16.55
N GLU A 260 32.58 -25.52 16.86
CA GLU A 260 33.30 -26.77 16.60
C GLU A 260 32.50 -27.55 15.56
N ASP A 261 33.16 -27.80 14.43
CA ASP A 261 32.70 -28.68 13.36
C ASP A 261 32.61 -30.12 13.88
N PRO A 262 31.50 -30.85 13.65
CA PRO A 262 31.64 -32.02 12.79
C PRO A 262 30.41 -32.30 11.91
N THR A 263 30.66 -32.40 10.61
CA THR A 263 30.16 -33.43 9.68
C THR A 263 29.03 -34.36 10.17
N THR A 264 27.83 -34.27 9.59
CA THR A 264 27.07 -35.38 8.96
C THR A 264 25.73 -34.88 8.38
N ASN A 265 25.39 -35.42 7.21
CA ASN A 265 24.34 -34.95 6.27
C ASN A 265 22.89 -35.27 6.68
N ALA A 266 21.96 -34.38 6.30
CA ALA A 266 20.60 -34.71 5.83
C ALA A 266 19.97 -33.53 5.01
N ASP A 267 20.26 -33.55 3.71
CA ASP A 267 19.57 -33.04 2.50
C ASP A 267 18.52 -31.90 2.53
N LEU A 268 18.93 -30.75 1.97
CA LEU A 268 18.11 -29.80 1.20
C LEU A 268 18.77 -29.68 -0.20
N PRO A 269 18.07 -29.86 -1.34
CA PRO A 269 18.70 -29.73 -2.65
C PRO A 269 18.60 -28.28 -3.13
N GLY A 270 19.77 -27.66 -3.37
CA GLY A 270 19.91 -26.35 -3.99
C GLY A 270 21.36 -25.87 -3.97
N ARG A 271 22.23 -26.52 -4.75
CA ARG A 271 23.62 -26.05 -4.94
C ARG A 271 23.65 -24.79 -5.83
N PRO A 272 24.60 -23.86 -5.61
CA PRO A 272 24.89 -22.77 -6.53
C PRO A 272 25.55 -23.32 -7.80
N ILE A 273 25.10 -22.86 -8.97
CA ILE A 273 25.75 -23.13 -10.25
C ILE A 273 26.94 -22.17 -10.38
N GLU A 274 28.16 -22.71 -10.30
CA GLU A 274 29.35 -22.09 -10.89
C GLU A 274 29.34 -22.33 -12.40
N GLY A 275 29.54 -21.28 -13.20
CA GLY A 275 29.87 -21.43 -14.62
C GLY A 275 29.47 -20.26 -15.51
N GLY A 276 30.45 -19.41 -15.84
CA GLY A 276 30.40 -18.54 -17.02
C GLY A 276 30.48 -17.05 -16.74
N THR A 277 31.70 -16.52 -16.66
CA THR A 277 31.98 -15.08 -16.85
C THR A 277 31.37 -14.61 -18.18
N PRO A 278 30.49 -13.58 -18.20
CA PRO A 278 30.13 -12.92 -19.44
C PRO A 278 31.31 -12.02 -19.84
N THR A 279 32.03 -12.44 -20.86
CA THR A 279 32.98 -11.59 -21.58
C THR A 279 32.30 -10.29 -22.00
N SER A 280 32.91 -9.18 -21.60
CA SER A 280 32.55 -7.81 -21.94
C SER A 280 32.40 -7.64 -23.46
N GLY A 281 31.16 -7.55 -23.92
CA GLY A 281 30.79 -7.14 -25.27
C GLY A 281 30.17 -5.75 -25.23
N LYS A 282 30.91 -4.75 -25.71
CA LYS A 282 30.38 -3.41 -26.00
C LYS A 282 29.26 -3.52 -27.03
N GLY A 283 28.03 -3.14 -26.65
CA GLY A 283 26.89 -3.04 -27.56
C GLY A 283 25.68 -2.34 -26.91
N THR A 284 25.48 -1.07 -27.26
CA THR A 284 24.21 -0.30 -27.25
C THR A 284 23.21 -0.48 -26.09
N GLY A 285 23.34 0.37 -25.06
CA GLY A 285 22.28 1.28 -24.56
C GLY A 285 20.82 0.83 -24.43
N SER A 286 20.52 -0.38 -23.97
CA SER A 286 19.18 -0.74 -23.48
C SER A 286 19.32 -1.36 -22.08
N SER A 287 19.06 -0.58 -21.04
CA SER A 287 18.90 -1.12 -19.69
C SER A 287 17.63 -1.97 -19.69
N ASN A 288 17.75 -3.28 -19.48
CA ASN A 288 16.59 -4.16 -19.33
C ASN A 288 15.78 -3.70 -18.10
N PRO A 289 14.53 -3.21 -18.24
CA PRO A 289 13.75 -2.67 -17.13
C PRO A 289 13.35 -3.73 -16.09
N PHE A 290 13.58 -5.02 -16.39
CA PHE A 290 13.30 -6.16 -15.53
C PHE A 290 14.56 -6.71 -14.83
N ALA A 291 15.73 -6.12 -15.03
CA ALA A 291 17.00 -6.64 -14.53
C ALA A 291 17.09 -6.70 -12.99
N GLY A 292 16.34 -5.86 -12.28
CA GLY A 292 16.34 -5.84 -10.81
C GLY A 292 15.74 -7.08 -10.14
N ARG A 293 15.02 -7.91 -10.89
CA ARG A 293 14.20 -9.01 -10.33
C ARG A 293 14.97 -10.31 -10.06
N GLY A 294 16.27 -10.39 -10.38
CA GLY A 294 17.05 -11.64 -10.29
C GLY A 294 18.36 -11.53 -9.51
N GLY A 295 18.78 -12.64 -8.89
CA GLY A 295 20.10 -12.81 -8.27
C GLY A 295 20.44 -11.78 -7.18
N ASN A 296 21.72 -11.44 -7.07
CA ASN A 296 22.24 -10.47 -6.08
C ASN A 296 21.63 -9.07 -6.25
N ALA A 297 21.27 -8.69 -7.48
CA ALA A 297 20.68 -7.39 -7.78
C ALA A 297 19.37 -7.14 -7.03
N ARG A 298 18.55 -8.19 -6.84
CA ARG A 298 17.31 -8.07 -6.05
C ARG A 298 17.59 -7.69 -4.60
N GLY A 299 18.53 -8.39 -3.96
CA GLY A 299 18.89 -8.13 -2.56
C GLY A 299 19.42 -6.71 -2.35
N GLU A 300 20.30 -6.26 -3.25
CA GLU A 300 20.84 -4.90 -3.24
C GLU A 300 19.75 -3.84 -3.43
N LEU A 301 18.85 -4.03 -4.39
CA LEU A 301 17.76 -3.09 -4.66
C LEU A 301 16.72 -3.05 -3.54
N VAL A 302 16.45 -4.17 -2.88
CA VAL A 302 15.61 -4.22 -1.67
C VAL A 302 16.21 -3.31 -0.61
N GLU A 303 17.50 -3.47 -0.30
CA GLU A 303 18.17 -2.66 0.73
C GLU A 303 18.24 -1.18 0.34
N GLN A 304 18.64 -0.88 -0.90
CA GLN A 304 18.76 0.48 -1.42
C GLN A 304 17.43 1.23 -1.42
N ASN A 305 16.34 0.55 -1.78
CA ASN A 305 15.02 1.17 -1.89
C ASN A 305 14.19 1.05 -0.59
N GLY A 306 14.81 0.61 0.52
CA GLY A 306 14.19 0.62 1.84
C GLY A 306 13.23 -0.53 2.11
N GLY A 307 13.30 -1.61 1.34
CA GLY A 307 12.77 -2.92 1.75
C GLY A 307 13.68 -3.58 2.79
N ASN A 308 13.24 -4.70 3.36
CA ASN A 308 14.02 -5.45 4.35
C ASN A 308 13.70 -6.95 4.30
N LYS A 309 14.37 -7.74 5.16
CA LYS A 309 14.14 -9.20 5.21
C LYS A 309 12.69 -9.58 5.53
N LEU A 310 11.97 -8.77 6.32
CA LEU A 310 10.57 -9.03 6.66
C LEU A 310 9.65 -8.76 5.47
N SER A 311 9.88 -7.70 4.69
CA SER A 311 9.11 -7.44 3.48
C SER A 311 9.33 -8.53 2.43
N GLU A 312 10.57 -9.01 2.25
CA GLU A 312 10.87 -10.11 1.33
C GLU A 312 10.25 -11.43 1.79
N LEU A 313 10.30 -11.73 3.10
CA LEU A 313 9.62 -12.89 3.65
C LEU A 313 8.10 -12.80 3.46
N ALA A 314 7.52 -11.61 3.61
CA ALA A 314 6.10 -11.39 3.41
C ALA A 314 5.69 -11.65 1.94
N VAL A 315 6.49 -11.21 0.96
CA VAL A 315 6.30 -11.53 -0.46
C VAL A 315 6.29 -13.05 -0.66
N GLU A 316 7.32 -13.76 -0.21
CA GLU A 316 7.41 -15.22 -0.37
C GLU A 316 6.24 -15.96 0.30
N LYS A 317 5.82 -15.53 1.48
CA LYS A 317 4.63 -16.11 2.14
C LYS A 317 3.36 -15.88 1.34
N GLY A 318 3.20 -14.69 0.74
CA GLY A 318 2.09 -14.37 -0.17
C GLY A 318 2.07 -15.25 -1.40
N LEU A 319 3.21 -15.43 -2.07
CA LEU A 319 3.34 -16.29 -3.26
C LEU A 319 3.05 -17.77 -2.95
N ARG A 320 3.49 -18.28 -1.80
CA ARG A 320 3.12 -19.63 -1.33
C ARG A 320 1.64 -19.73 -1.03
N TRP A 321 1.02 -18.69 -0.49
CA TRP A 321 -0.42 -18.67 -0.27
C TRP A 321 -1.17 -18.69 -1.60
N LEU A 322 -0.77 -17.90 -2.59
CA LEU A 322 -1.38 -17.90 -3.93
C LEU A 322 -1.24 -19.26 -4.60
N GLN A 323 -0.08 -19.90 -4.56
CA GLN A 323 0.15 -21.21 -5.20
C GLN A 323 -0.82 -22.27 -4.69
N ARG A 324 -1.07 -22.30 -3.38
CA ARG A 324 -2.02 -23.25 -2.76
C ARG A 324 -3.46 -23.06 -3.21
N HIS A 325 -3.80 -21.88 -3.74
CA HIS A 325 -5.17 -21.52 -4.10
C HIS A 325 -5.37 -21.37 -5.61
N GLN A 326 -4.40 -21.82 -6.41
CA GLN A 326 -4.53 -21.88 -7.86
C GLN A 326 -5.39 -23.09 -8.25
N SER A 327 -6.30 -22.91 -9.20
CA SER A 327 -7.05 -24.02 -9.82
C SER A 327 -6.17 -24.84 -10.75
N SER A 328 -6.54 -26.10 -10.97
CA SER A 328 -5.78 -27.04 -11.82
C SER A 328 -5.58 -26.58 -13.27
N ASN A 329 -6.48 -25.74 -13.79
CA ASN A 329 -6.39 -25.14 -15.12
C ASN A 329 -5.54 -23.85 -15.16
N GLY A 330 -4.92 -23.44 -14.05
CA GLY A 330 -3.99 -22.31 -13.98
C GLY A 330 -4.60 -20.96 -13.55
N MET A 331 -5.92 -20.84 -13.45
CA MET A 331 -6.57 -19.61 -12.96
C MET A 331 -6.65 -19.53 -11.43
N TRP A 332 -6.94 -18.33 -10.94
CA TRP A 332 -7.37 -18.09 -9.57
C TRP A 332 -8.81 -17.61 -9.56
N SER A 333 -9.68 -18.33 -8.82
CA SER A 333 -11.09 -17.92 -8.67
C SER A 333 -11.28 -17.02 -7.46
N ALA A 334 -11.71 -15.78 -7.64
CA ALA A 334 -12.07 -14.89 -6.55
C ALA A 334 -13.18 -15.48 -5.66
N ALA A 335 -14.14 -16.17 -6.29
CA ALA A 335 -15.29 -16.75 -5.62
C ALA A 335 -15.02 -18.13 -5.00
N ARG A 336 -14.12 -18.91 -5.60
CA ARG A 336 -13.98 -20.36 -5.32
C ARG A 336 -12.57 -20.78 -4.89
N TYR A 337 -11.68 -19.84 -4.58
CA TYR A 337 -10.30 -20.15 -4.21
C TYR A 337 -10.16 -21.13 -3.04
N VAL A 338 -11.10 -21.11 -2.09
CA VAL A 338 -11.07 -22.00 -0.92
C VAL A 338 -11.22 -23.47 -1.31
N GLU A 339 -11.86 -23.78 -2.44
CA GLU A 339 -11.99 -25.16 -2.94
C GLU A 339 -10.64 -25.78 -3.34
N GLN A 340 -9.61 -24.94 -3.56
CA GLN A 340 -8.28 -25.41 -3.93
C GLN A 340 -7.40 -25.68 -2.70
N CYS A 341 -7.83 -25.26 -1.51
CA CYS A 341 -6.99 -25.37 -0.32
C CYS A 341 -6.98 -26.80 0.23
N ASN A 342 -5.78 -27.38 0.34
CA ASN A 342 -5.55 -28.75 0.78
C ASN A 342 -4.98 -28.87 2.22
N ARG A 343 -4.92 -27.78 3.00
CA ARG A 343 -4.50 -27.82 4.40
C ARG A 343 -5.66 -28.25 5.32
N GLU A 344 -5.33 -28.99 6.37
CA GLU A 344 -6.29 -29.33 7.44
C GLU A 344 -6.81 -28.05 8.13
N GLY A 345 -8.13 -27.96 8.28
CA GLY A 345 -8.84 -26.75 8.71
C GLY A 345 -9.34 -25.93 7.52
N LEU A 346 -10.62 -25.57 7.52
CA LEU A 346 -11.21 -24.75 6.46
C LEU A 346 -10.47 -23.42 6.36
N CYS A 347 -10.11 -22.98 5.15
CA CYS A 347 -9.67 -21.59 4.90
C CYS A 347 -10.76 -20.53 5.19
N GLY A 348 -11.81 -20.91 5.92
CA GLY A 348 -12.74 -20.04 6.62
C GLY A 348 -13.87 -19.50 5.77
N ALA A 349 -13.90 -19.72 4.46
CA ALA A 349 -14.98 -19.20 3.64
C ALA A 349 -16.26 -20.06 3.78
N ILE A 350 -17.06 -19.78 4.80
CA ILE A 350 -18.48 -20.08 4.75
C ILE A 350 -19.08 -19.13 3.70
N ARG A 351 -19.90 -19.65 2.77
CA ARG A 351 -20.62 -18.83 1.77
C ARG A 351 -21.27 -17.62 2.46
N GLY A 352 -20.90 -16.41 2.02
CA GLY A 352 -21.38 -15.15 2.59
C GLY A 352 -20.38 -14.36 3.44
N GLN A 353 -19.16 -14.84 3.65
CA GLN A 353 -18.10 -14.09 4.34
C GLN A 353 -17.27 -13.20 3.39
N LYS A 354 -16.76 -12.08 3.93
CA LYS A 354 -15.92 -11.03 3.28
C LYS A 354 -14.71 -11.54 2.48
N ASP A 355 -14.33 -12.79 2.69
CA ASP A 355 -13.19 -13.44 2.05
C ASP A 355 -13.41 -13.77 0.57
N ILE A 356 -14.68 -13.93 0.16
CA ILE A 356 -15.07 -14.38 -1.18
C ILE A 356 -15.32 -13.16 -2.07
N GLY A 357 -14.68 -13.14 -3.25
CA GLY A 357 -14.96 -12.18 -4.31
C GLY A 357 -15.95 -12.69 -5.36
N SER A 358 -16.17 -11.91 -6.40
CA SER A 358 -17.03 -12.24 -7.53
C SER A 358 -16.27 -12.96 -8.65
N SER A 359 -16.81 -14.09 -9.10
CA SER A 359 -16.26 -14.87 -10.22
C SER A 359 -16.15 -14.08 -11.53
N MET A 360 -16.88 -12.97 -11.63
CA MET A 360 -16.82 -12.08 -12.80
C MET A 360 -15.45 -11.44 -13.02
N HIS A 361 -14.58 -11.45 -12.00
CA HIS A 361 -13.23 -10.86 -12.05
C HIS A 361 -12.11 -11.91 -12.06
N ASP A 362 -12.43 -13.20 -12.21
CA ASP A 362 -11.44 -14.30 -12.12
C ASP A 362 -10.28 -14.12 -13.12
N VAL A 363 -10.54 -13.59 -14.31
CA VAL A 363 -9.49 -13.31 -15.31
C VAL A 363 -8.55 -12.19 -14.85
N GLY A 364 -9.09 -11.08 -14.34
CA GLY A 364 -8.29 -10.00 -13.78
C GLY A 364 -7.49 -10.43 -12.54
N ILE A 365 -8.11 -11.23 -11.67
CA ILE A 365 -7.48 -11.80 -10.47
C ILE A 365 -6.36 -12.78 -10.83
N THR A 366 -6.55 -13.58 -11.88
CA THR A 366 -5.50 -14.44 -12.44
C THR A 366 -4.34 -13.60 -12.98
N GLY A 367 -4.63 -12.50 -13.69
CA GLY A 367 -3.62 -11.55 -14.13
C GLY A 367 -2.83 -10.91 -12.98
N LEU A 368 -3.50 -10.44 -11.92
CA LEU A 368 -2.84 -9.89 -10.72
C LEU A 368 -1.97 -10.94 -10.01
N SER A 369 -2.47 -12.18 -9.91
CA SER A 369 -1.73 -13.27 -9.28
C SER A 369 -0.47 -13.62 -10.06
N LEU A 370 -0.57 -13.72 -11.39
CA LEU A 370 0.57 -13.91 -12.28
C LEU A 370 1.59 -12.77 -12.16
N LEU A 371 1.13 -11.52 -12.07
CA LEU A 371 2.02 -10.36 -11.88
C LEU A 371 2.85 -10.42 -10.60
N CYS A 372 2.36 -11.05 -9.52
CA CYS A 372 3.13 -11.23 -8.29
C CYS A 372 4.35 -12.14 -8.54
N TYR A 373 4.13 -13.30 -9.18
CA TYR A 373 5.25 -14.19 -9.53
C TYR A 373 6.26 -13.50 -10.45
N LEU A 374 5.78 -12.84 -11.50
CA LEU A 374 6.63 -12.10 -12.43
C LEU A 374 7.38 -10.95 -11.74
N GLY A 375 6.73 -10.27 -10.78
CA GLY A 375 7.34 -9.21 -9.98
C GLY A 375 8.52 -9.72 -9.17
N ALA A 376 8.36 -10.87 -8.52
CA ALA A 376 9.41 -11.60 -7.80
C ALA A 376 10.47 -12.26 -8.71
N GLY A 377 10.39 -12.11 -10.04
CA GLY A 377 11.37 -12.69 -10.97
C GLY A 377 11.13 -14.17 -11.31
N TYR A 378 9.98 -14.72 -10.91
CA TYR A 378 9.55 -16.08 -11.22
C TYR A 378 8.79 -16.09 -12.56
N SER A 379 9.30 -16.80 -13.55
CA SER A 379 8.75 -16.89 -14.90
C SER A 379 8.55 -18.34 -15.33
N HIS A 380 7.79 -18.59 -16.38
CA HIS A 380 7.62 -19.95 -16.92
C HIS A 380 8.89 -20.52 -17.59
N LYS A 381 9.97 -19.74 -17.70
CA LYS A 381 11.22 -20.15 -18.37
C LYS A 381 12.41 -20.40 -17.44
N ASN A 382 12.40 -19.90 -16.21
CA ASN A 382 13.50 -20.10 -15.26
C ASN A 382 13.15 -21.14 -14.20
N ASP A 383 14.18 -21.75 -13.60
CA ASP A 383 13.98 -22.79 -12.61
C ASP A 383 13.74 -22.21 -11.22
N HIS A 384 12.57 -22.52 -10.66
CA HIS A 384 12.15 -22.16 -9.30
C HIS A 384 10.93 -23.00 -8.89
N PRO A 385 10.57 -23.05 -7.60
CA PRO A 385 9.46 -23.89 -7.10
C PRO A 385 8.06 -23.53 -7.65
N TYR A 386 7.90 -22.33 -8.19
CA TYR A 386 6.63 -21.83 -8.74
C TYR A 386 6.51 -21.98 -10.27
N ARG A 387 7.47 -22.62 -10.96
CA ARG A 387 7.52 -22.61 -12.44
C ARG A 387 6.24 -23.14 -13.07
N ALA A 388 5.74 -24.29 -12.59
CA ALA A 388 4.49 -24.89 -13.07
C ALA A 388 3.26 -23.99 -12.81
N THR A 389 3.23 -23.29 -11.67
CA THR A 389 2.18 -22.32 -11.32
C THR A 389 2.14 -21.16 -12.31
N VAL A 390 3.31 -20.62 -12.67
CA VAL A 390 3.42 -19.52 -13.65
C VAL A 390 3.07 -20.00 -15.05
N GLU A 391 3.58 -21.16 -15.45
CA GLU A 391 3.33 -21.75 -16.77
C GLU A 391 1.84 -22.02 -17.01
N SER A 392 1.14 -22.61 -16.04
CA SER A 392 -0.31 -22.88 -16.15
C SER A 392 -1.14 -21.59 -16.22
N ALA A 393 -0.75 -20.55 -15.48
CA ALA A 393 -1.43 -19.25 -15.52
C ALA A 393 -1.26 -18.55 -16.88
N VAL A 394 -0.05 -18.58 -17.44
CA VAL A 394 0.24 -18.07 -18.79
C VAL A 394 -0.57 -18.87 -19.84
N ALA A 395 -0.58 -20.20 -19.72
CA ALA A 395 -1.36 -21.07 -20.60
C ALA A 395 -2.86 -20.77 -20.53
N TYR A 396 -3.41 -20.57 -19.33
CA TYR A 396 -4.82 -20.19 -19.14
C TYR A 396 -5.16 -18.88 -19.85
N LEU A 397 -4.43 -17.80 -19.57
CA LEU A 397 -4.72 -16.48 -20.12
C LEU A 397 -4.59 -16.44 -21.65
N THR A 398 -3.64 -17.18 -22.21
CA THR A 398 -3.48 -17.31 -23.67
C THR A 398 -4.59 -18.17 -24.29
N ALA A 399 -5.01 -19.25 -23.63
CA ALA A 399 -6.05 -20.14 -24.12
C ALA A 399 -7.44 -19.48 -24.18
N ILE A 400 -7.76 -18.58 -23.24
CA ILE A 400 -9.05 -17.86 -23.22
C ILE A 400 -9.07 -16.63 -24.15
N GLN A 401 -7.93 -16.24 -24.74
CA GLN A 401 -7.87 -15.08 -25.62
C GLN A 401 -8.73 -15.31 -26.87
N GLN A 402 -9.77 -14.51 -27.03
CA GLN A 402 -10.73 -14.64 -28.13
C GLN A 402 -10.11 -14.13 -29.45
N PRO A 403 -10.65 -14.48 -30.64
CA PRO A 403 -10.09 -14.07 -31.94
C PRO A 403 -9.88 -12.56 -32.14
N GLY A 404 -10.67 -11.70 -31.49
CA GLY A 404 -10.52 -10.25 -31.51
C GLY A 404 -9.38 -9.68 -30.64
N GLY A 405 -8.67 -10.52 -29.88
CA GLY A 405 -7.55 -10.11 -29.02
C GLY A 405 -7.93 -9.86 -27.56
N VAL A 406 -9.23 -9.72 -27.27
CA VAL A 406 -9.75 -9.63 -25.90
C VAL A 406 -9.41 -10.89 -25.10
N ILE A 407 -8.98 -10.68 -23.86
CA ILE A 407 -8.66 -11.72 -22.89
C ILE A 407 -9.72 -11.63 -21.80
N ASP A 408 -10.78 -12.40 -21.98
CA ASP A 408 -11.87 -12.54 -21.01
C ASP A 408 -12.67 -13.80 -21.39
N VAL A 409 -13.51 -14.28 -20.46
CA VAL A 409 -14.40 -15.42 -20.75
C VAL A 409 -15.31 -15.11 -21.94
N ALA A 410 -15.62 -16.14 -22.74
CA ALA A 410 -16.42 -15.97 -23.96
C ALA A 410 -17.76 -15.27 -23.67
N GLY A 411 -18.07 -14.23 -24.46
CA GLY A 411 -19.26 -13.40 -24.26
C GLY A 411 -19.09 -12.26 -23.25
N SER A 412 -18.02 -12.25 -22.46
CA SER A 412 -17.63 -11.10 -21.61
C SER A 412 -16.62 -10.21 -22.33
N ARG A 413 -16.67 -8.90 -22.03
CA ARG A 413 -15.78 -7.87 -22.57
C ARG A 413 -15.40 -6.85 -21.50
N ARG A 414 -15.07 -7.32 -20.29
CA ARG A 414 -14.73 -6.44 -19.17
C ARG A 414 -13.32 -5.92 -19.35
N THR A 415 -13.17 -4.61 -19.42
CA THR A 415 -11.88 -3.98 -19.71
C THR A 415 -10.88 -4.23 -18.59
N TYR A 416 -11.31 -4.30 -17.32
CA TYR A 416 -10.43 -4.63 -16.19
C TYR A 416 -9.77 -6.01 -16.31
N ASN A 417 -10.58 -7.05 -16.58
CA ASN A 417 -10.08 -8.41 -16.80
C ASN A 417 -9.04 -8.42 -17.90
N HIS A 418 -9.41 -7.81 -19.02
CA HIS A 418 -8.55 -7.76 -20.19
C HIS A 418 -7.24 -7.02 -19.94
N VAL A 419 -7.28 -5.78 -19.44
CA VAL A 419 -6.07 -4.95 -19.33
C VAL A 419 -5.06 -5.50 -18.32
N ILE A 420 -5.53 -6.07 -17.21
CA ILE A 420 -4.65 -6.67 -16.20
C ILE A 420 -4.03 -7.96 -16.74
N ALA A 421 -4.80 -8.80 -17.42
CA ALA A 421 -4.27 -10.00 -18.09
C ALA A 421 -3.26 -9.63 -19.19
N THR A 422 -3.55 -8.56 -19.96
CA THR A 422 -2.63 -8.02 -20.97
C THR A 422 -1.32 -7.56 -20.34
N LEU A 423 -1.37 -6.82 -19.22
CA LEU A 423 -0.18 -6.41 -18.48
C LEU A 423 0.64 -7.63 -18.02
N ALA A 424 -0.02 -8.66 -17.48
CA ALA A 424 0.65 -9.88 -17.03
C ALA A 424 1.36 -10.62 -18.18
N LEU A 425 0.69 -10.83 -19.31
CA LEU A 425 1.30 -11.47 -20.48
C LEU A 425 2.40 -10.59 -21.10
N ALA A 426 2.23 -9.26 -21.10
CA ALA A 426 3.25 -8.33 -21.58
C ALA A 426 4.51 -8.35 -20.71
N GLU A 427 4.38 -8.37 -19.37
CA GLU A 427 5.53 -8.53 -18.47
C GLU A 427 6.19 -9.91 -18.63
N ALA A 428 5.41 -10.99 -18.76
CA ALA A 428 5.95 -12.32 -19.01
C ALA A 428 6.76 -12.36 -20.31
N TYR A 429 6.22 -11.79 -21.40
CA TYR A 429 6.94 -11.65 -22.67
C TYR A 429 8.19 -10.79 -22.52
N ALA A 430 8.07 -9.67 -21.80
CA ALA A 430 9.16 -8.73 -21.65
C ALA A 430 10.36 -9.31 -20.88
N MET A 431 10.07 -10.12 -19.85
CA MET A 431 11.08 -10.82 -19.05
C MET A 431 11.74 -11.98 -19.80
N THR A 432 10.95 -12.77 -20.55
CA THR A 432 11.42 -14.06 -21.08
C THR A 432 11.80 -14.05 -22.55
N ALA A 433 11.32 -13.05 -23.31
CA ALA A 433 11.36 -13.04 -24.77
C ALA A 433 10.77 -14.31 -25.41
N ASP A 434 9.81 -14.97 -24.75
CA ASP A 434 9.14 -16.14 -25.31
C ASP A 434 8.32 -15.77 -26.56
N ASP A 435 8.76 -16.24 -27.72
CA ASP A 435 8.11 -15.97 -29.00
C ASP A 435 6.64 -16.42 -29.04
N ALA A 436 6.26 -17.43 -28.25
CA ALA A 436 4.88 -17.88 -28.13
C ALA A 436 3.96 -16.78 -27.57
N LEU A 437 4.49 -15.85 -26.78
CA LEU A 437 3.73 -14.74 -26.17
C LEU A 437 3.67 -13.50 -27.05
N ARG A 438 4.58 -13.35 -28.04
CA ARG A 438 4.64 -12.16 -28.90
C ARG A 438 3.30 -11.88 -29.60
N ARG A 439 2.71 -12.91 -30.22
CA ARG A 439 1.44 -12.77 -30.96
C ARG A 439 0.24 -12.53 -30.03
N PRO A 440 0.05 -13.28 -28.94
CA PRO A 440 -0.99 -12.98 -27.96
C PRO A 440 -0.93 -11.56 -27.39
N VAL A 441 0.25 -11.10 -26.96
CA VAL A 441 0.41 -9.74 -26.40
C VAL A 441 0.12 -8.68 -27.45
N LYS A 442 0.66 -8.82 -28.67
CA LYS A 442 0.40 -7.86 -29.75
C LYS A 442 -1.10 -7.68 -30.01
N ARG A 443 -1.85 -8.77 -30.11
CA ARG A 443 -3.30 -8.73 -30.34
C ARG A 443 -4.07 -8.10 -29.18
N ALA A 444 -3.63 -8.34 -27.95
CA ALA A 444 -4.24 -7.73 -26.77
C ALA A 444 -4.02 -6.21 -26.74
N ILE A 445 -2.81 -5.75 -27.08
CA ILE A 445 -2.46 -4.33 -27.18
C ILE A 445 -3.20 -3.66 -28.35
N GLU A 446 -3.35 -4.33 -29.49
CA GLU A 446 -4.17 -3.86 -30.61
C GLU A 446 -5.63 -3.69 -30.22
N TYR A 447 -6.21 -4.64 -29.48
CA TYR A 447 -7.58 -4.53 -28.97
C TYR A 447 -7.76 -3.32 -28.04
N LEU A 448 -6.83 -3.07 -27.11
CA LEU A 448 -6.87 -1.89 -26.23
C LEU A 448 -6.85 -0.58 -27.03
N GLN A 449 -5.98 -0.49 -28.05
CA GLN A 449 -5.91 0.67 -28.94
C GLN A 449 -7.22 0.84 -29.74
N GLU A 450 -7.79 -0.26 -30.22
CA GLU A 450 -9.06 -0.24 -30.94
C GLU A 450 -10.15 0.35 -30.04
N ILE A 451 -10.35 -0.17 -28.82
CA ILE A 451 -11.47 0.21 -27.96
C ILE A 451 -11.30 1.55 -27.20
N GLN A 452 -10.21 2.29 -27.44
CA GLN A 452 -10.00 3.61 -26.84
C GLN A 452 -11.17 4.55 -27.18
N GLN A 453 -11.68 5.24 -26.17
CA GLN A 453 -12.79 6.19 -26.32
C GLN A 453 -12.29 7.48 -26.97
N LYS A 454 -13.21 8.25 -27.57
CA LYS A 454 -12.86 9.48 -28.31
C LYS A 454 -12.07 10.49 -27.46
N GLY A 455 -12.31 10.52 -26.15
CA GLY A 455 -11.62 11.41 -25.20
C GLY A 455 -10.26 10.91 -24.72
N GLY A 456 -9.81 9.72 -25.15
CA GLY A 456 -8.47 9.18 -24.86
C GLY A 456 -8.40 8.13 -23.76
N GLY A 457 -9.49 7.86 -23.06
CA GLY A 457 -9.57 6.88 -21.98
C GLY A 457 -10.29 5.60 -22.39
N TRP A 458 -10.62 4.79 -21.40
CA TRP A 458 -11.36 3.52 -21.56
C TRP A 458 -12.58 3.50 -20.64
N ASP A 459 -13.51 2.59 -20.89
CA ASP A 459 -14.67 2.36 -20.02
C ASP A 459 -14.69 0.89 -19.55
N TYR A 460 -15.60 0.54 -18.65
CA TYR A 460 -15.69 -0.80 -18.05
C TYR A 460 -15.96 -1.92 -19.06
N THR A 461 -16.56 -1.59 -20.19
CA THR A 461 -16.75 -2.48 -21.33
C THR A 461 -16.10 -1.88 -22.58
N SER A 462 -16.02 -2.69 -23.64
CA SER A 462 -15.55 -2.27 -24.96
C SER A 462 -16.51 -1.36 -25.74
N ASP A 463 -17.64 -0.98 -25.15
CA ASP A 463 -18.69 -0.24 -25.86
C ASP A 463 -18.27 1.23 -26.08
N ARG A 464 -18.71 1.83 -27.19
CA ARG A 464 -18.38 3.23 -27.52
C ARG A 464 -19.28 4.21 -26.76
N THR A 465 -19.05 4.31 -25.46
CA THR A 465 -19.83 5.19 -24.55
C THR A 465 -19.34 6.64 -24.57
N ASN A 466 -18.14 6.90 -25.12
CA ASN A 466 -17.38 8.15 -24.99
C ASN A 466 -17.00 8.51 -23.55
N ARG A 467 -17.23 7.63 -22.57
CA ARG A 467 -16.84 7.83 -21.17
C ARG A 467 -15.38 7.45 -20.98
N ASN A 468 -14.59 8.33 -20.38
CA ASN A 468 -13.15 8.14 -20.19
C ASN A 468 -12.85 7.94 -18.70
N ASP A 469 -12.79 6.68 -18.31
CA ASP A 469 -12.50 6.22 -16.95
C ASP A 469 -11.00 6.26 -16.66
N MET A 470 -10.58 7.14 -15.74
CA MET A 470 -9.18 7.25 -15.38
C MET A 470 -8.65 6.01 -14.65
N SER A 471 -9.48 5.27 -13.90
CA SER A 471 -9.04 4.08 -13.17
C SER A 471 -8.57 2.98 -14.11
N ILE A 472 -9.31 2.70 -15.18
CA ILE A 472 -8.89 1.73 -16.20
C ILE A 472 -7.71 2.27 -17.00
N THR A 473 -7.75 3.56 -17.34
CA THR A 473 -6.70 4.21 -18.14
C THR A 473 -5.32 4.05 -17.50
N GLY A 474 -5.21 4.10 -16.17
CA GLY A 474 -3.96 3.84 -15.45
C GLY A 474 -3.38 2.44 -15.73
N TRP A 475 -4.22 1.41 -15.75
CA TRP A 475 -3.80 0.04 -16.07
C TRP A 475 -3.36 -0.10 -17.52
N VAL A 476 -4.07 0.58 -18.43
CA VAL A 476 -3.73 0.57 -19.86
C VAL A 476 -2.36 1.19 -20.08
N VAL A 477 -2.04 2.31 -19.41
CA VAL A 477 -0.71 2.93 -19.48
C VAL A 477 0.38 1.96 -19.02
N MET A 478 0.17 1.23 -17.93
CA MET A 478 1.14 0.20 -17.49
C MET A 478 1.29 -0.92 -18.52
N ALA A 479 0.19 -1.43 -19.09
CA ALA A 479 0.22 -2.49 -20.11
C ALA A 479 0.97 -2.04 -21.37
N PHE A 480 0.74 -0.80 -21.82
CA PHE A 480 1.46 -0.20 -22.95
C PHE A 480 2.95 -0.11 -22.68
N ARG A 481 3.37 0.40 -21.51
CA ARG A 481 4.80 0.47 -21.15
C ARG A 481 5.45 -0.92 -21.07
N ALA A 482 4.74 -1.92 -20.55
CA ALA A 482 5.24 -3.31 -20.53
C ALA A 482 5.42 -3.89 -21.94
N ALA A 483 4.49 -3.61 -22.86
CA ALA A 483 4.57 -4.07 -24.26
C ALA A 483 5.68 -3.38 -25.05
N GLU A 484 5.86 -2.06 -24.88
CA GLU A 484 6.91 -1.27 -25.53
C GLU A 484 8.32 -1.75 -25.12
N ALA A 485 8.49 -2.28 -23.90
CA ALA A 485 9.77 -2.82 -23.42
C ALA A 485 10.34 -3.98 -24.28
N LYS A 486 9.51 -4.63 -25.12
CA LYS A 486 9.94 -5.60 -26.15
C LYS A 486 9.47 -5.25 -27.56
N GLY A 487 9.31 -3.96 -27.83
CA GLY A 487 9.09 -3.45 -29.19
C GLY A 487 7.73 -3.83 -29.77
N ILE A 488 6.72 -4.06 -28.94
CA ILE A 488 5.33 -4.05 -29.38
C ILE A 488 4.87 -2.59 -29.36
N ALA A 489 4.70 -2.01 -30.54
CA ALA A 489 4.43 -0.59 -30.69
C ALA A 489 3.01 -0.22 -30.22
N VAL A 490 2.91 0.96 -29.61
CA VAL A 490 1.66 1.66 -29.32
C VAL A 490 1.63 2.92 -30.18
N ALA A 491 0.50 3.18 -30.83
CA ALA A 491 0.38 4.30 -31.74
C ALA A 491 0.58 5.65 -30.98
N PRO A 492 1.38 6.59 -31.51
CA PRO A 492 1.63 7.87 -30.84
C PRO A 492 0.34 8.65 -30.54
N ASP A 493 -0.65 8.61 -31.44
CA ASP A 493 -1.92 9.31 -31.26
C ASP A 493 -2.74 8.76 -30.08
N VAL A 494 -2.61 7.45 -29.79
CA VAL A 494 -3.23 6.83 -28.62
C VAL A 494 -2.63 7.41 -27.35
N LEU A 495 -1.30 7.55 -27.29
CA LEU A 495 -0.58 8.12 -26.14
C LEU A 495 -0.87 9.62 -25.98
N ASP A 496 -0.93 10.38 -27.07
CA ASP A 496 -1.24 11.81 -27.05
C ASP A 496 -2.64 12.07 -26.47
N LYS A 497 -3.65 11.27 -26.88
CA LYS A 497 -4.99 11.38 -26.32
C LYS A 497 -5.03 11.10 -24.81
N ILE A 498 -4.19 10.19 -24.30
CA ILE A 498 -4.08 9.94 -22.85
C ILE A 498 -3.45 11.15 -22.15
N ARG A 499 -2.37 11.72 -22.70
CA ARG A 499 -1.74 12.93 -22.13
C ARG A 499 -2.75 14.07 -22.03
N ASP A 500 -3.49 14.32 -23.11
CA ASP A 500 -4.49 15.37 -23.11
C ASP A 500 -5.64 15.07 -22.13
N LEU A 501 -6.04 13.81 -21.99
CA LEU A 501 -7.05 13.42 -21.01
C LEU A 501 -6.57 13.69 -19.58
N VAL A 502 -5.37 13.22 -19.23
CA VAL A 502 -4.76 13.45 -17.90
C VAL A 502 -4.71 14.93 -17.60
N GLU A 503 -4.27 15.75 -18.56
CA GLU A 503 -4.19 17.20 -18.40
C GLU A 503 -5.57 17.82 -18.18
N ARG A 504 -6.55 17.54 -19.06
CA ARG A 504 -7.92 18.07 -18.95
C ARG A 504 -8.65 17.66 -17.67
N ARG A 505 -8.31 16.51 -17.09
CA ARG A 505 -8.98 15.97 -15.89
C ARG A 505 -8.24 16.29 -14.59
N THR A 506 -7.03 16.84 -14.67
CA THR A 506 -6.29 17.32 -13.49
C THR A 506 -6.77 18.72 -13.14
N LYS A 507 -7.25 18.92 -11.91
CA LYS A 507 -7.61 20.25 -11.41
C LYS A 507 -6.36 21.01 -10.98
N LYS A 508 -6.51 22.34 -10.87
CA LYS A 508 -5.49 23.22 -10.26
C LYS A 508 -5.10 22.82 -8.82
N THR A 509 -5.96 22.07 -8.12
CA THR A 509 -5.70 21.53 -6.78
C THR A 509 -4.85 20.25 -6.78
N GLY A 510 -4.44 19.76 -7.96
CA GLY A 510 -3.80 18.47 -8.16
C GLY A 510 -4.75 17.26 -8.15
N GLU A 511 -6.04 17.45 -7.85
CA GLU A 511 -6.99 16.33 -7.88
C GLU A 511 -7.32 15.91 -9.30
N LEU A 512 -7.25 14.60 -9.57
CA LEU A 512 -7.71 14.04 -10.82
C LEU A 512 -9.19 13.67 -10.71
N GLU A 513 -9.99 14.09 -11.68
CA GLU A 513 -11.37 13.65 -11.81
C GLU A 513 -11.48 12.27 -12.49
N TYR A 514 -12.40 11.45 -11.99
CA TYR A 514 -12.56 10.06 -12.36
C TYR A 514 -13.07 9.81 -13.79
N ALA A 515 -14.25 10.36 -14.15
CA ALA A 515 -14.87 10.23 -15.48
C ALA A 515 -15.77 11.45 -15.76
N GLU A 516 -15.95 11.84 -17.03
CA GLU A 516 -16.78 12.99 -17.39
C GLU A 516 -18.25 12.62 -17.58
N LEU A 517 -18.54 11.33 -17.83
CA LEU A 517 -19.89 10.78 -17.94
C LEU A 517 -20.18 9.77 -16.83
N ALA A 518 -21.46 9.52 -16.57
CA ALA A 518 -21.90 8.55 -15.59
C ALA A 518 -21.50 7.12 -16.00
N PRO A 519 -21.21 6.24 -15.02
CA PRO A 519 -21.22 6.48 -13.57
C PRO A 519 -20.00 7.27 -13.07
N GLY A 520 -20.15 7.91 -11.90
CA GLY A 520 -19.05 8.59 -11.20
C GLY A 520 -18.63 9.96 -11.77
N ILE A 521 -19.57 10.68 -12.41
CA ILE A 521 -19.32 12.00 -13.01
C ILE A 521 -18.51 12.89 -12.06
N ARG A 522 -17.30 13.27 -12.50
CA ARG A 522 -16.39 14.21 -11.82
C ARG A 522 -16.08 13.88 -10.36
N ARG A 523 -16.28 12.61 -9.96
CA ARG A 523 -15.85 12.09 -8.67
C ARG A 523 -14.34 12.25 -8.54
N ARG A 524 -13.86 12.50 -7.32
CA ARG A 524 -12.44 12.71 -7.00
C ARG A 524 -12.06 11.84 -5.82
N GLY A 525 -10.76 11.62 -5.65
CA GLY A 525 -10.20 10.95 -4.47
C GLY A 525 -8.76 10.52 -4.72
N ASN A 526 -8.07 10.12 -3.65
CA ASN A 526 -6.62 9.91 -3.68
C ASN A 526 -6.19 8.78 -4.62
N GLY A 527 -7.02 7.74 -4.81
CA GLY A 527 -6.78 6.73 -5.84
C GLY A 527 -6.68 7.31 -7.24
N MET A 528 -7.56 8.23 -7.63
CA MET A 528 -7.52 8.85 -8.96
C MET A 528 -6.36 9.83 -9.08
N THR A 529 -6.12 10.62 -8.04
CA THR A 529 -4.97 11.51 -7.96
C THR A 529 -3.64 10.74 -8.14
N ALA A 530 -3.50 9.57 -7.52
CA ALA A 530 -2.34 8.69 -7.69
C ALA A 530 -2.22 8.14 -9.10
N VAL A 531 -3.34 7.72 -9.72
CA VAL A 531 -3.35 7.31 -11.14
C VAL A 531 -2.88 8.46 -12.04
N GLY A 532 -3.37 9.68 -11.79
CA GLY A 532 -2.97 10.87 -12.56
C GLY A 532 -1.48 11.15 -12.46
N LEU A 533 -0.91 11.07 -11.25
CA LEU A 533 0.53 11.22 -11.04
C LEU A 533 1.32 10.12 -11.77
N LEU A 534 0.90 8.85 -11.64
CA LEU A 534 1.56 7.74 -12.33
C LEU A 534 1.54 7.93 -13.84
N CYS A 535 0.39 8.29 -14.42
CA CYS A 535 0.27 8.56 -15.85
C CYS A 535 1.19 9.70 -16.29
N ARG A 536 1.27 10.81 -15.53
CA ARG A 536 2.22 11.91 -15.82
C ARG A 536 3.66 11.41 -15.86
N LEU A 537 4.05 10.61 -14.87
CA LEU A 537 5.39 10.06 -14.76
C LEU A 537 5.70 9.08 -15.89
N TYR A 538 4.76 8.18 -16.19
CA TYR A 538 4.92 7.14 -17.21
C TYR A 538 4.85 7.70 -18.61
N LEU A 539 4.14 8.80 -18.86
CA LEU A 539 4.01 9.42 -20.20
C LEU A 539 5.01 10.58 -20.42
N ASP A 540 5.97 10.74 -19.53
CA ASP A 540 7.00 11.77 -19.54
C ASP A 540 6.44 13.20 -19.64
N MET A 541 5.29 13.43 -19.00
CA MET A 541 4.68 14.77 -18.91
C MET A 541 5.55 15.62 -17.99
N LYS A 542 6.22 16.64 -18.56
CA LYS A 542 7.07 17.56 -17.81
C LYS A 542 6.21 18.65 -17.17
N ASP A 543 6.09 18.61 -15.86
CA ASP A 543 5.37 19.60 -15.08
C ASP A 543 6.01 19.76 -13.70
N GLU A 544 6.78 20.84 -13.53
CA GLU A 544 7.57 21.12 -12.33
C GLU A 544 6.72 21.66 -11.17
N GLU A 545 5.47 22.06 -11.42
CA GLU A 545 4.56 22.59 -10.39
C GLU A 545 3.52 21.54 -9.97
N MET A 546 2.80 20.96 -10.94
CA MET A 546 1.71 20.03 -10.68
C MET A 546 2.21 18.69 -10.15
N THR A 547 3.35 18.18 -10.66
CA THR A 547 3.87 16.87 -10.26
C THR A 547 4.25 16.86 -8.77
N PRO A 548 5.05 17.82 -8.26
CA PRO A 548 5.30 17.92 -6.82
C PRO A 548 4.06 18.26 -6.00
N LEU A 549 3.14 19.09 -6.51
CA LEU A 549 1.89 19.41 -5.82
C LEU A 549 1.06 18.15 -5.56
N ILE A 550 0.88 17.31 -6.58
CA ILE A 550 0.16 16.05 -6.47
C ILE A 550 0.88 15.11 -5.50
N ALA A 551 2.21 14.98 -5.61
CA ALA A 551 2.98 14.11 -4.74
C ALA A 551 2.86 14.51 -3.25
N ASN A 552 2.96 15.81 -2.95
CA ASN A 552 2.76 16.32 -1.59
C ASN A 552 1.35 16.07 -1.07
N ARG A 553 0.33 16.19 -1.92
CA ARG A 553 -1.06 15.87 -1.56
C ARG A 553 -1.20 14.41 -1.11
N LEU A 554 -0.62 13.48 -1.87
CA LEU A 554 -0.68 12.05 -1.55
C LEU A 554 0.13 11.72 -0.28
N LEU A 555 1.27 12.37 -0.03
CA LEU A 555 2.02 12.21 1.23
C LEU A 555 1.22 12.62 2.47
N ASN A 556 0.28 13.55 2.35
CA ASN A 556 -0.61 13.92 3.46
C ASN A 556 -1.65 12.84 3.77
N ASN A 557 -1.81 11.84 2.90
CA ASN A 557 -2.71 10.72 3.09
C ASN A 557 -2.01 9.39 2.80
N ARG A 558 -0.98 9.11 3.59
CA ARG A 558 -0.20 7.86 3.55
C ARG A 558 -1.06 6.62 3.87
N PRO A 559 -0.58 5.42 3.52
CA PRO A 559 -1.22 4.16 3.88
C PRO A 559 -1.51 4.08 5.38
N ASP A 560 -2.72 3.67 5.72
CA ASP A 560 -3.18 3.58 7.10
C ASP A 560 -4.18 2.43 7.25
N TRP A 561 -3.75 1.34 7.88
CA TRP A 561 -4.57 0.15 8.06
C TRP A 561 -5.77 0.39 8.99
N ALA A 562 -5.64 1.28 9.98
CA ALA A 562 -6.73 1.56 10.91
C ALA A 562 -7.90 2.22 10.18
N LYS A 563 -7.62 3.12 9.23
CA LYS A 563 -8.65 3.72 8.36
C LYS A 563 -9.37 2.69 7.50
N LEU A 564 -8.66 1.70 6.95
CA LEU A 564 -9.31 0.59 6.22
C LEU A 564 -10.24 -0.19 7.14
N ALA A 565 -9.77 -0.56 8.34
CA ALA A 565 -10.56 -1.31 9.30
C ALA A 565 -11.80 -0.53 9.79
N GLU A 566 -11.73 0.81 9.86
CA GLU A 566 -12.89 1.65 10.16
C GLU A 566 -13.93 1.67 9.04
N ILE A 567 -13.49 1.71 7.77
CA ILE A 567 -14.39 1.60 6.61
C ILE A 567 -15.12 0.25 6.65
N ASP A 568 -14.37 -0.83 6.91
CA ASP A 568 -14.88 -2.19 6.99
C ASP A 568 -15.97 -2.36 8.06
N LYS A 569 -15.78 -1.75 9.24
CA LYS A 569 -16.78 -1.72 10.32
C LYS A 569 -18.04 -0.94 9.95
N LYS A 570 -17.92 0.14 9.16
CA LYS A 570 -19.07 0.95 8.72
C LYS A 570 -19.94 0.20 7.71
N ILE A 571 -19.34 -0.61 6.85
CA ILE A 571 -20.07 -1.49 5.91
C ILE A 571 -20.92 -2.51 6.69
N ASP A 572 -20.30 -3.21 7.65
CA ASP A 572 -20.96 -4.27 8.42
C ASP A 572 -22.15 -3.79 9.25
N SER A 573 -22.03 -2.58 9.82
CA SER A 573 -23.01 -2.07 10.76
C SER A 573 -24.28 -1.53 10.09
N LYS A 574 -24.23 -1.16 8.81
CA LYS A 574 -25.37 -0.56 8.09
C LYS A 574 -25.95 -1.45 7.00
N GLY A 575 -25.23 -2.47 6.53
CA GLY A 575 -25.61 -3.22 5.32
C GLY A 575 -25.57 -2.38 4.02
N ASP A 576 -25.41 -1.06 4.16
CA ASP A 576 -25.19 -0.11 3.09
C ASP A 576 -23.70 -0.01 2.80
N VAL A 577 -23.32 -0.15 1.52
CA VAL A 577 -22.00 0.28 1.05
C VAL A 577 -21.87 1.77 1.40
N PRO A 578 -20.89 2.19 2.23
CA PRO A 578 -20.73 3.58 2.62
C PRO A 578 -20.72 4.46 1.39
N ASN A 579 -21.24 5.68 1.52
CA ASN A 579 -21.19 6.66 0.44
C ASN A 579 -19.79 6.61 -0.15
N ILE A 580 -19.72 6.44 -1.46
CA ILE A 580 -18.48 6.13 -2.14
C ILE A 580 -17.42 7.20 -1.85
N ASN A 581 -17.81 8.41 -1.44
CA ASN A 581 -16.95 9.51 -0.99
C ASN A 581 -16.21 9.26 0.34
N ASP A 582 -16.74 8.43 1.24
CA ASP A 582 -16.12 8.11 2.54
C ASP A 582 -15.04 7.00 2.44
N THR A 583 -14.94 6.32 1.30
CA THR A 583 -14.07 5.13 1.08
C THR A 583 -12.92 5.35 0.09
N ILE A 584 -12.81 6.56 -0.50
CA ILE A 584 -11.85 6.85 -1.61
C ILE A 584 -10.47 7.24 -1.13
N ASP A 585 -10.36 7.57 0.15
CA ASP A 585 -9.13 8.16 0.67
C ASP A 585 -8.13 7.10 1.13
N ASN A 586 -8.55 5.86 1.36
CA ASN A 586 -7.61 4.79 1.68
C ASN A 586 -8.20 3.45 1.20
N ASN A 587 -7.55 2.80 0.25
CA ASN A 587 -7.83 1.44 -0.22
C ASN A 587 -6.58 0.85 -0.90
N PHE A 588 -6.54 -0.48 -1.11
CA PHE A 588 -5.37 -1.15 -1.67
C PHE A 588 -5.09 -0.71 -3.13
N TYR A 589 -6.12 -0.34 -3.88
CA TYR A 589 -5.96 0.23 -5.22
C TYR A 589 -5.18 1.56 -5.17
N TYR A 590 -5.58 2.46 -4.29
CA TYR A 590 -4.86 3.71 -4.04
C TYR A 590 -3.45 3.43 -3.56
N TRP A 591 -3.25 2.48 -2.64
CA TRP A 591 -1.91 2.14 -2.16
C TRP A 591 -1.03 1.69 -3.31
N TYR A 592 -1.51 0.79 -4.17
CA TYR A 592 -0.72 0.32 -5.31
C TYR A 592 -0.29 1.46 -6.25
N TYR A 593 -1.22 2.29 -6.72
CA TYR A 593 -0.89 3.42 -7.59
C TYR A 593 -0.06 4.50 -6.89
N GLY A 594 -0.36 4.77 -5.62
CA GLY A 594 0.37 5.73 -4.78
C GLY A 594 1.81 5.29 -4.58
N THR A 595 2.04 4.02 -4.27
CA THR A 595 3.38 3.45 -4.10
C THR A 595 4.17 3.49 -5.40
N LEU A 596 3.58 3.11 -6.53
CA LEU A 596 4.23 3.24 -7.83
C LEU A 596 4.61 4.69 -8.13
N ALA A 597 3.68 5.63 -7.94
CA ALA A 597 3.93 7.03 -8.19
C ALA A 597 5.03 7.59 -7.27
N MET A 598 4.98 7.30 -5.97
CA MET A 598 5.98 7.75 -5.00
C MET A 598 7.36 7.14 -5.24
N PHE A 599 7.42 5.89 -5.70
CA PHE A 599 8.67 5.25 -6.09
C PHE A 599 9.35 6.02 -7.23
N HIS A 600 8.58 6.40 -8.25
CA HIS A 600 9.07 7.18 -9.38
C HIS A 600 9.31 8.67 -9.09
N MET A 601 8.74 9.19 -7.99
CA MET A 601 9.12 10.50 -7.46
C MET A 601 10.47 10.49 -6.73
N GLU A 602 10.94 9.30 -6.30
CA GLU A 602 12.21 9.06 -5.62
C GLU A 602 12.40 9.92 -4.34
N GLY A 603 13.62 9.89 -3.78
CA GLY A 603 14.05 10.76 -2.68
C GLY A 603 13.14 10.72 -1.46
N GLU A 604 12.86 11.89 -0.89
CA GLU A 604 12.04 12.01 0.32
C GLU A 604 10.60 11.53 0.13
N TYR A 605 10.03 11.68 -1.07
CA TYR A 605 8.67 11.22 -1.37
C TYR A 605 8.57 9.71 -1.17
N TRP A 606 9.51 8.98 -1.77
CA TRP A 606 9.60 7.53 -1.61
C TRP A 606 9.87 7.12 -0.17
N GLN A 607 10.87 7.72 0.49
CA GLN A 607 11.24 7.34 1.86
C GLN A 607 10.09 7.53 2.86
N LYS A 608 9.40 8.68 2.80
CA LYS A 608 8.26 9.00 3.68
C LYS A 608 7.03 8.13 3.44
N TRP A 609 6.82 7.69 2.20
CA TRP A 609 5.72 6.80 1.83
C TRP A 609 6.03 5.34 2.20
N ASN A 610 7.17 4.83 1.72
CA ASN A 610 7.55 3.43 1.82
C ASN A 610 7.72 2.94 3.26
N SER A 611 8.36 3.76 4.12
CA SER A 611 8.53 3.41 5.53
C SER A 611 7.19 3.08 6.21
N VAL A 612 6.16 3.89 5.95
CA VAL A 612 4.81 3.65 6.47
C VAL A 612 4.16 2.43 5.81
N LEU A 613 4.19 2.35 4.47
CA LEU A 613 3.56 1.25 3.73
C LEU A 613 4.13 -0.12 4.12
N ARG A 614 5.46 -0.26 4.09
CA ARG A 614 6.16 -1.52 4.35
C ARG A 614 5.79 -2.06 5.72
N ASP A 615 5.92 -1.23 6.75
CA ASP A 615 5.67 -1.65 8.13
C ASP A 615 4.17 -1.95 8.34
N THR A 616 3.29 -1.16 7.70
CA THR A 616 1.85 -1.43 7.69
C THR A 616 1.52 -2.80 7.09
N LEU A 617 2.08 -3.13 5.92
CA LEU A 617 1.78 -4.39 5.25
C LEU A 617 2.38 -5.59 5.97
N VAL A 618 3.64 -5.49 6.40
CA VAL A 618 4.31 -6.57 7.15
C VAL A 618 3.56 -6.88 8.45
N ASN A 619 3.14 -5.86 9.21
CA ASN A 619 2.47 -6.07 10.50
C ASN A 619 1.04 -6.61 10.37
N ASN A 620 0.40 -6.47 9.21
CA ASN A 620 -0.98 -6.90 8.98
C ASN A 620 -1.12 -8.15 8.09
N GLN A 621 0.00 -8.79 7.74
CA GLN A 621 -0.04 -10.11 7.09
C GLN A 621 -0.55 -11.17 8.07
N ARG A 622 -1.32 -12.14 7.59
CA ARG A 622 -1.76 -13.28 8.42
C ARG A 622 -0.57 -14.21 8.67
N PHE A 623 -0.25 -14.46 9.95
CA PHE A 623 0.93 -15.22 10.36
C PHE A 623 0.68 -16.70 10.69
N ALA A 624 -0.57 -17.14 10.76
CA ALA A 624 -0.91 -18.49 11.18
C ALA A 624 -2.18 -19.03 10.49
N GLY A 625 -2.35 -20.35 10.59
CA GLY A 625 -3.50 -21.08 10.05
C GLY A 625 -3.51 -21.17 8.52
N CYS A 626 -4.66 -21.53 7.97
CA CYS A 626 -4.84 -21.69 6.52
C CYS A 626 -4.61 -20.39 5.72
N LYS A 627 -4.91 -19.25 6.36
CA LYS A 627 -4.76 -17.90 5.81
C LYS A 627 -3.33 -17.36 5.88
N GLU A 628 -2.37 -18.11 6.43
CA GLU A 628 -0.97 -17.66 6.55
C GLU A 628 -0.40 -17.21 5.20
N GLY A 629 0.14 -15.99 5.19
CA GLY A 629 0.72 -15.32 4.02
C GLY A 629 -0.22 -14.37 3.28
N SER A 630 -1.52 -14.41 3.57
CA SER A 630 -2.51 -13.52 2.95
C SER A 630 -2.78 -12.25 3.74
N TRP A 631 -3.51 -11.31 3.14
CA TRP A 631 -4.05 -10.12 3.80
C TRP A 631 -5.57 -10.13 3.77
N ASP A 632 -6.20 -9.59 4.80
CA ASP A 632 -7.65 -9.54 4.87
C ASP A 632 -8.24 -8.52 3.89
N PRO A 633 -9.37 -8.86 3.24
CA PRO A 633 -10.05 -7.99 2.29
C PRO A 633 -10.93 -6.97 3.02
N ILE A 634 -10.31 -5.91 3.56
CA ILE A 634 -10.96 -4.89 4.40
C ILE A 634 -11.06 -3.50 3.75
N ASP A 635 -10.72 -3.35 2.46
CA ASP A 635 -10.64 -2.04 1.79
C ASP A 635 -11.95 -1.55 1.14
N GLY A 636 -13.08 -2.14 1.57
CA GLY A 636 -14.41 -1.79 1.12
C GLY A 636 -14.82 -2.46 -0.20
N TRP A 637 -15.41 -1.68 -1.12
CA TRP A 637 -16.02 -2.21 -2.35
C TRP A 637 -15.08 -3.11 -3.18
N MET A 638 -13.82 -2.71 -3.36
CA MET A 638 -12.88 -3.51 -4.16
C MET A 638 -12.59 -4.87 -3.52
N SER A 639 -12.45 -4.92 -2.20
CA SER A 639 -12.35 -6.15 -1.43
C SER A 639 -13.59 -7.04 -1.53
N HIS A 640 -14.80 -6.47 -1.62
CA HIS A 640 -16.02 -7.25 -1.86
C HIS A 640 -16.07 -7.89 -3.26
N GLU A 641 -15.55 -7.19 -4.27
CA GLU A 641 -15.54 -7.71 -5.64
C GLU A 641 -14.38 -8.68 -5.90
N GLY A 642 -13.19 -8.42 -5.36
CA GLY A 642 -11.98 -9.21 -5.62
C GLY A 642 -11.63 -10.24 -4.54
N GLY A 643 -12.21 -10.11 -3.34
CA GLY A 643 -11.98 -11.00 -2.20
C GLY A 643 -10.53 -11.02 -1.71
N ARG A 644 -10.19 -12.07 -0.96
CA ARG A 644 -8.86 -12.24 -0.34
C ARG A 644 -7.71 -12.36 -1.34
N ILE A 645 -7.97 -12.87 -2.56
CA ILE A 645 -6.92 -12.92 -3.58
C ILE A 645 -6.55 -11.50 -4.02
N TYR A 646 -7.53 -10.62 -4.24
CA TYR A 646 -7.26 -9.22 -4.59
C TYR A 646 -6.43 -8.50 -3.52
N SER A 647 -6.83 -8.57 -2.25
CA SER A 647 -6.09 -7.93 -1.17
C SER A 647 -4.66 -8.48 -1.06
N THR A 648 -4.50 -9.80 -1.19
CA THR A 648 -3.19 -10.45 -1.11
C THR A 648 -2.30 -10.05 -2.29
N THR A 649 -2.83 -10.08 -3.51
CA THR A 649 -2.07 -9.72 -4.71
C THR A 649 -1.64 -8.26 -4.66
N LEU A 650 -2.53 -7.29 -4.41
CA LEU A 650 -2.12 -5.88 -4.36
C LEU A 650 -1.08 -5.62 -3.27
N ASN A 651 -1.18 -6.25 -2.10
CA ASN A 651 -0.21 -6.05 -1.02
C ASN A 651 1.14 -6.71 -1.33
N VAL A 652 1.16 -7.86 -2.01
CA VAL A 652 2.40 -8.45 -2.54
C VAL A 652 3.04 -7.53 -3.58
N LEU A 653 2.27 -7.06 -4.57
CA LEU A 653 2.80 -6.16 -5.62
C LEU A 653 3.36 -4.86 -5.05
N ASN A 654 2.78 -4.32 -3.95
CA ASN A 654 3.31 -3.15 -3.25
C ASN A 654 4.70 -3.41 -2.64
N LEU A 655 4.91 -4.60 -2.08
CA LEU A 655 6.20 -5.01 -1.47
C LEU A 655 7.25 -5.45 -2.50
N GLU A 656 6.89 -5.61 -3.77
CA GLU A 656 7.81 -5.94 -4.85
C GLU A 656 8.42 -4.71 -5.54
N ILE A 657 7.87 -3.52 -5.28
CA ILE A 657 8.22 -2.28 -6.01
C ILE A 657 9.73 -1.97 -5.94
N TYR A 658 10.42 -2.37 -4.87
CA TYR A 658 11.85 -2.13 -4.66
C TYR A 658 12.75 -2.58 -5.80
N TYR A 659 12.39 -3.66 -6.49
CA TYR A 659 13.19 -4.28 -7.55
C TYR A 659 12.41 -4.50 -8.84
N ARG A 660 11.08 -4.40 -8.78
CA ARG A 660 10.20 -4.67 -9.91
C ARG A 660 10.29 -3.63 -11.02
N TYR A 661 10.58 -2.38 -10.66
CA TYR A 661 10.68 -1.25 -11.57
C TYR A 661 12.01 -0.51 -11.38
N ILE A 662 12.55 0.05 -12.47
CA ILE A 662 13.69 0.95 -12.41
C ILE A 662 13.17 2.38 -12.19
N PRO A 663 13.63 3.10 -11.15
CA PRO A 663 13.27 4.50 -10.94
C PRO A 663 13.58 5.37 -12.16
N ARG A 664 12.74 6.39 -12.41
CA ARG A 664 12.79 7.19 -13.64
C ARG A 664 14.13 7.93 -13.82
N PHE A 665 14.83 8.29 -12.75
CA PHE A 665 16.16 8.91 -12.83
C PHE A 665 17.31 7.90 -12.77
N ALA A 666 17.03 6.62 -12.51
CA ALA A 666 18.00 5.53 -12.67
C ALA A 666 18.08 5.02 -14.13
N SER A 667 17.09 5.32 -14.98
CA SER A 667 17.06 4.96 -16.41
C SER A 667 17.44 6.09 -17.37
N ALA A 668 17.70 7.30 -16.87
CA ALA A 668 18.45 8.28 -17.65
C ALA A 668 19.81 7.64 -18.01
N PRO A 669 20.29 7.70 -19.28
CA PRO A 669 21.60 7.17 -19.63
C PRO A 669 22.57 7.79 -18.64
N ALA A 670 23.23 6.94 -17.83
CA ALA A 670 24.11 7.36 -16.76
C ALA A 670 24.89 8.56 -17.25
N SER A 671 24.48 9.74 -16.78
CA SER A 671 25.05 11.00 -17.25
C SER A 671 26.37 11.12 -16.54
N SER A 672 27.35 10.31 -16.96
CA SER A 672 28.72 10.25 -16.46
C SER A 672 28.80 10.62 -14.98
N GLU A 673 27.97 10.02 -14.11
CA GLU A 673 27.89 10.44 -12.71
C GLU A 673 29.24 10.08 -12.11
N THR A 674 30.03 11.11 -11.85
CA THR A 674 31.41 10.93 -11.41
C THR A 674 31.38 10.36 -9.99
N ALA A 675 32.48 9.74 -9.54
CA ALA A 675 32.59 9.30 -8.14
C ALA A 675 32.32 10.47 -7.16
N ARG A 676 32.67 11.70 -7.58
CA ARG A 676 32.35 12.96 -6.90
C ARG A 676 30.85 13.22 -6.81
N ASP A 677 30.10 13.09 -7.90
CA ASP A 677 28.65 13.31 -7.89
C ASP A 677 27.94 12.31 -6.96
N LYS A 678 28.38 11.05 -6.96
CA LYS A 678 27.87 10.01 -6.04
C LYS A 678 28.15 10.36 -4.58
N LEU A 679 29.37 10.79 -4.27
CA LEU A 679 29.76 11.21 -2.93
C LEU A 679 28.93 12.42 -2.45
N LEU A 680 28.77 13.44 -3.30
CA LEU A 680 27.99 14.63 -2.99
C LEU A 680 26.51 14.30 -2.74
N ARG A 681 25.96 13.38 -3.52
CA ARG A 681 24.60 12.88 -3.32
C ARG A 681 24.48 12.13 -2.00
N GLN A 682 25.42 11.24 -1.68
CA GLN A 682 25.42 10.46 -0.44
C GLN A 682 25.46 11.36 0.80
N ILE A 683 26.29 12.39 0.80
CA ILE A 683 26.38 13.36 1.89
C ILE A 683 25.07 14.12 2.05
N ARG A 684 24.45 14.54 0.95
CA ARG A 684 23.18 15.30 0.97
C ARG A 684 22.00 14.48 1.49
N LEU A 685 21.97 13.17 1.19
CA LEU A 685 20.88 12.29 1.60
C LEU A 685 20.83 12.04 3.11
N GLY A 686 21.88 12.38 3.86
CA GLY A 686 21.90 12.32 5.31
C GLY A 686 21.83 10.87 5.83
N GLY A 687 22.98 10.33 6.24
CA GLY A 687 23.10 8.97 6.73
C GLY A 687 24.55 8.58 6.96
N GLY A 688 24.78 7.37 7.46
CA GLY A 688 26.12 6.85 7.74
C GLY A 688 26.57 7.03 9.19
N SER A 689 27.43 6.12 9.61
CA SER A 689 28.14 6.15 10.89
C SER A 689 29.09 7.35 10.98
N GLN A 690 29.49 7.69 12.20
CA GLN A 690 30.49 8.73 12.44
C GLN A 690 31.80 8.48 11.66
N ALA A 691 32.18 7.20 11.47
CA ALA A 691 33.36 6.81 10.70
C ALA A 691 33.20 7.10 9.21
N GLU A 692 32.10 6.66 8.61
CA GLU A 692 31.81 6.88 7.17
C GLU A 692 31.72 8.36 6.84
N LYS A 693 31.08 9.17 7.71
CA LYS A 693 31.05 10.63 7.53
C LYS A 693 32.45 11.26 7.66
N GLY A 694 33.33 10.68 8.49
CA GLY A 694 34.73 11.05 8.56
C GLY A 694 35.45 10.82 7.24
N ASP A 695 35.25 9.66 6.61
CA ASP A 695 35.83 9.33 5.32
C ASP A 695 35.31 10.25 4.21
N MET A 696 34.02 10.60 4.25
CA MET A 696 33.41 11.59 3.35
C MET A 696 34.05 12.97 3.48
N ILE A 697 34.29 13.45 4.70
CA ILE A 697 34.99 14.73 4.95
C ILE A 697 36.39 14.69 4.34
N SER A 698 37.14 13.59 4.54
CA SER A 698 38.47 13.43 3.97
C SER A 698 38.43 13.43 2.43
N ALA A 699 37.46 12.75 1.82
CA ALA A 699 37.30 12.72 0.37
C ALA A 699 36.93 14.09 -0.23
N LEU A 700 36.14 14.91 0.49
CA LEU A 700 35.83 16.28 0.07
C LEU A 700 36.99 17.27 0.25
N SER A 701 37.98 16.92 1.06
CA SER A 701 39.10 17.82 1.41
C SER A 701 40.24 17.80 0.39
N ASP A 702 40.02 17.24 -0.80
CA ASP A 702 41.01 17.22 -1.87
C ASP A 702 41.32 18.65 -2.37
N GLU A 703 42.56 19.09 -2.16
CA GLU A 703 43.03 20.45 -2.49
C GLU A 703 43.18 20.69 -4.01
N SER A 704 43.10 19.64 -4.84
CA SER A 704 43.24 19.74 -6.30
C SER A 704 42.11 20.50 -7.00
N GLU A 705 40.99 20.73 -6.30
CA GLU A 705 39.81 21.38 -6.86
C GLU A 705 39.98 22.91 -6.97
N PRO A 706 39.70 23.52 -8.14
CA PRO A 706 39.94 24.95 -8.35
C PRO A 706 39.02 25.86 -7.53
N GLY A 707 37.82 25.40 -7.13
CA GLY A 707 36.87 26.19 -6.33
C GLY A 707 35.76 25.35 -5.69
N ILE A 708 34.88 25.99 -4.92
CA ILE A 708 33.70 25.35 -4.30
C ILE A 708 32.45 25.74 -5.06
N ASP A 709 31.92 24.81 -5.86
CA ASP A 709 30.62 24.97 -6.52
C ASP A 709 29.45 24.85 -5.52
N GLU A 710 28.25 25.19 -5.97
CA GLU A 710 27.03 25.18 -5.14
C GLU A 710 26.72 23.78 -4.57
N LYS A 711 26.99 22.70 -5.33
CA LYS A 711 26.72 21.33 -4.89
C LYS A 711 27.67 20.91 -3.79
N LEU A 712 28.96 21.23 -3.94
CA LEU A 712 29.99 20.97 -2.94
C LEU A 712 29.74 21.81 -1.68
N LEU A 713 29.35 23.08 -1.81
CA LEU A 713 28.99 23.91 -0.67
C LEU A 713 27.77 23.36 0.08
N ALA A 714 26.77 22.84 -0.63
CA ALA A 714 25.61 22.20 -0.02
C ALA A 714 26.00 20.94 0.78
N ALA A 715 26.91 20.12 0.26
CA ALA A 715 27.42 18.95 0.98
C ALA A 715 28.18 19.34 2.26
N TRP A 716 29.03 20.36 2.17
CA TRP A 716 29.72 20.92 3.35
C TRP A 716 28.75 21.44 4.40
N LYS A 717 27.67 22.14 3.99
CA LYS A 717 26.62 22.61 4.90
C LYS A 717 26.01 21.46 5.69
N THR A 718 25.63 20.37 5.02
CA THR A 718 25.09 19.17 5.67
C THR A 718 26.04 18.60 6.73
N LEU A 719 27.33 18.50 6.43
CA LEU A 719 28.33 17.97 7.38
C LEU A 719 28.61 18.93 8.55
N THR A 720 28.61 20.23 8.32
CA THR A 720 28.80 21.23 9.39
C THR A 720 27.59 21.40 10.30
N ASP A 721 26.40 21.00 9.85
CA ASP A 721 25.15 21.03 10.63
C ASP A 721 24.77 19.63 11.19
N ASP A 722 25.67 18.65 11.10
CA ASP A 722 25.42 17.26 11.54
C ASP A 722 25.04 17.16 13.04
N GLY A 723 24.23 16.18 13.43
CA GLY A 723 23.86 15.97 14.84
C GLY A 723 25.05 15.59 15.73
N ASP A 724 26.06 14.91 15.19
CA ASP A 724 27.25 14.48 15.90
C ASP A 724 28.29 15.61 16.01
N GLY A 725 28.67 15.94 17.25
CA GLY A 725 29.63 17.03 17.52
C GLY A 725 31.02 16.78 16.93
N VAL A 726 31.46 15.52 16.82
CA VAL A 726 32.75 15.12 16.26
C VAL A 726 32.78 15.37 14.75
N VAL A 727 31.71 15.01 14.06
CA VAL A 727 31.56 15.23 12.61
C VAL A 727 31.56 16.73 12.31
N ARG A 728 30.78 17.52 13.06
CA ARG A 728 30.70 18.97 12.86
C ARG A 728 32.06 19.66 12.97
N TRP A 729 32.82 19.42 14.04
CA TRP A 729 34.10 20.11 14.22
C TRP A 729 35.12 19.71 13.16
N LYS A 730 35.18 18.43 12.78
CA LYS A 730 36.03 17.95 11.69
C LYS A 730 35.65 18.59 10.36
N ALA A 731 34.36 18.70 10.07
CA ALA A 731 33.87 19.31 8.85
C ALA A 731 34.22 20.80 8.78
N ILE A 732 33.98 21.55 9.86
CA ILE A 732 34.30 22.99 9.94
C ILE A 732 35.79 23.23 9.75
N LEU A 733 36.66 22.49 10.44
CA LEU A 733 38.12 22.65 10.28
C LEU A 733 38.59 22.29 8.87
N SER A 734 38.07 21.21 8.30
CA SER A 734 38.46 20.78 6.95
C SER A 734 38.06 21.83 5.92
N LEU A 735 36.85 22.39 6.06
CA LEU A 735 36.39 23.49 5.21
C LEU A 735 37.21 24.78 5.39
N ILE A 736 37.67 25.10 6.60
CA ILE A 736 38.61 26.22 6.84
C ILE A 736 39.93 25.97 6.11
N ASN A 737 40.49 24.76 6.23
CA ASN A 737 41.78 24.41 5.65
C ASN A 737 41.78 24.48 4.11
N LEU A 738 40.63 24.22 3.46
CA LEU A 738 40.50 24.42 2.01
C LEU A 738 40.80 25.87 1.57
N GLY A 739 40.60 26.85 2.46
CA GLY A 739 40.99 28.26 2.23
C GLY A 739 40.27 28.94 1.06
N LYS A 740 39.13 28.41 0.64
CA LYS A 740 38.37 28.89 -0.53
C LYS A 740 37.45 30.05 -0.13
N LYS A 741 37.47 31.14 -0.90
CA LYS A 741 36.72 32.38 -0.59
C LYS A 741 35.22 32.14 -0.51
N GLU A 742 34.70 31.25 -1.34
CA GLU A 742 33.30 30.88 -1.47
C GLU A 742 32.72 30.28 -0.18
N ALA A 743 33.54 29.61 0.62
CA ALA A 743 33.13 29.03 1.90
C ALA A 743 33.03 30.06 3.04
N LEU A 744 33.65 31.23 2.89
CA LEU A 744 33.83 32.20 3.98
C LEU A 744 32.50 32.64 4.63
N PRO A 745 31.42 32.98 3.88
CA PRO A 745 30.15 33.36 4.50
C PRO A 745 29.51 32.26 5.36
N HIS A 746 29.64 31.00 4.91
CA HIS A 746 29.14 29.84 5.66
C HIS A 746 29.98 29.59 6.92
N LEU A 747 31.31 29.62 6.80
CA LEU A 747 32.23 29.47 7.93
C LEU A 747 31.99 30.53 9.01
N GLN A 748 31.78 31.79 8.62
CA GLN A 748 31.43 32.86 9.56
C GLN A 748 30.14 32.55 10.34
N THR A 749 29.15 31.93 9.68
CA THR A 749 27.89 31.52 10.30
C THR A 749 28.12 30.36 11.28
N CYS A 750 28.91 29.35 10.91
CA CYS A 750 29.27 28.23 11.79
C CYS A 750 30.01 28.70 13.05
N ILE A 751 31.02 29.58 12.88
CA ILE A 751 31.83 30.09 14.00
C ILE A 751 30.99 30.93 14.97
N ARG A 752 30.03 31.74 14.48
CA ARG A 752 29.10 32.49 15.35
C ARG A 752 28.19 31.57 16.17
N LYS A 753 27.79 30.43 15.60
CA LYS A 753 26.92 29.44 16.27
C LYS A 753 27.67 28.53 17.25
N GLU A 754 28.98 28.37 17.09
CA GLU A 754 29.79 27.51 17.95
C GLU A 754 29.76 27.99 19.39
N LYS A 755 29.31 27.16 20.34
CA LYS A 755 29.19 27.51 21.76
C LYS A 755 30.47 27.23 22.53
N GLY A 756 31.31 26.30 22.07
CA GLY A 756 32.57 25.95 22.70
C GLY A 756 33.64 27.03 22.47
N GLU A 757 33.98 27.77 23.51
CA GLU A 757 34.93 28.88 23.43
C GLU A 757 36.33 28.47 22.94
N GLN A 758 36.80 27.29 23.36
CA GLN A 758 38.08 26.73 22.91
C GLN A 758 38.06 26.45 21.40
N LEU A 759 37.03 25.74 20.93
CA LEU A 759 36.86 25.43 19.51
C LEU A 759 36.69 26.70 18.68
N ARG A 760 35.90 27.66 19.16
CA ARG A 760 35.71 28.96 18.49
C ARG A 760 37.03 29.71 18.34
N GLY A 761 37.86 29.75 19.40
CA GLY A 761 39.20 30.33 19.35
C GLY A 761 40.10 29.63 18.32
N THR A 762 40.11 28.29 18.29
CA THR A 762 40.86 27.51 17.31
C THR A 762 40.39 27.75 15.88
N TYR A 763 39.08 27.82 15.63
CA TYR A 763 38.54 28.12 14.30
C TYR A 763 38.99 29.49 13.81
N LEU A 764 38.94 30.52 14.68
CA LEU A 764 39.37 31.88 14.33
C LEU A 764 40.86 31.93 13.96
N GLU A 765 41.71 31.29 14.77
CA GLU A 765 43.16 31.17 14.50
C GLU A 765 43.42 30.50 13.13
N LYS A 766 42.79 29.35 12.89
CA LYS A 766 42.92 28.61 11.62
C LYS A 766 42.36 29.39 10.44
N LEU A 767 41.26 30.12 10.64
CA LEU A 767 40.68 30.99 9.63
C LEU A 767 41.67 32.08 9.20
N GLY A 768 42.38 32.72 10.14
CA GLY A 768 43.40 33.70 9.80
C GLY A 768 44.57 33.12 8.98
N SER A 769 45.02 31.91 9.34
CA SER A 769 46.08 31.21 8.63
C SER A 769 45.67 30.83 7.20
N ALA A 770 44.49 30.22 7.03
CA ALA A 770 43.98 29.78 5.74
C ALA A 770 43.65 30.97 4.81
N TYR A 771 43.10 32.06 5.36
CA TYR A 771 42.66 33.24 4.62
C TYR A 771 43.66 34.40 4.69
N ARG A 772 44.95 34.13 4.88
CA ARG A 772 46.01 35.15 5.06
C ARG A 772 46.08 36.22 3.96
N LYS A 773 45.59 35.92 2.75
CA LYS A 773 45.57 36.85 1.60
C LYS A 773 44.21 37.53 1.38
N GLU A 774 43.17 37.10 2.08
CA GLU A 774 41.79 37.57 1.89
C GLU A 774 41.43 38.61 2.94
N ARG A 775 41.58 39.90 2.59
CA ARG A 775 41.29 41.00 3.52
C ARG A 775 39.82 41.08 3.92
N SER A 776 38.90 40.48 3.15
CA SER A 776 37.47 40.48 3.50
C SER A 776 37.15 39.72 4.79
N VAL A 777 38.09 38.96 5.37
CA VAL A 777 37.90 38.29 6.66
C VAL A 777 38.09 39.24 7.85
N LEU A 778 38.81 40.35 7.68
CA LEU A 778 39.17 41.27 8.77
C LEU A 778 37.94 41.86 9.51
N PRO A 779 36.85 42.30 8.83
CA PRO A 779 35.66 42.79 9.53
C PRO A 779 35.07 41.76 10.49
N PHE A 780 35.06 40.49 10.07
CA PHE A 780 34.55 39.38 10.88
C PHE A 780 35.45 39.08 12.07
N LEU A 781 36.78 39.04 11.88
CA LEU A 781 37.71 38.85 12.99
C LEU A 781 37.54 39.96 14.03
N MET A 782 37.38 41.21 13.60
CA MET A 782 37.20 42.33 14.54
C MET A 782 35.93 42.25 15.39
N GLU A 783 34.94 41.42 15.05
CA GLU A 783 33.77 41.15 15.91
C GLU A 783 34.17 40.48 17.25
N PHE A 784 35.27 39.72 17.28
CA PHE A 784 35.67 38.88 18.42
C PHE A 784 36.80 39.47 19.27
N ILE A 785 37.24 40.70 18.98
CA ILE A 785 38.41 41.29 19.65
C ILE A 785 38.20 41.53 21.16
N ASP A 786 36.95 41.77 21.54
CA ASP A 786 36.52 41.99 22.93
C ASP A 786 35.75 40.79 23.50
N ASP A 787 35.85 39.61 22.87
CA ASP A 787 35.16 38.42 23.36
C ASP A 787 35.58 38.14 24.83
N PRO A 788 34.63 37.80 25.73
CA PRO A 788 34.95 37.55 27.14
C PRO A 788 35.94 36.39 27.33
N SER A 789 36.00 35.43 26.40
CA SER A 789 36.91 34.30 26.47
C SER A 789 38.33 34.65 26.04
N GLU A 790 39.31 34.35 26.88
CA GLU A 790 40.73 34.55 26.56
C GLU A 790 41.18 33.70 25.36
N ASN A 791 40.65 32.48 25.21
CA ASN A 791 40.96 31.61 24.08
C ASN A 791 40.51 32.21 22.74
N VAL A 792 39.34 32.84 22.74
CA VAL A 792 38.78 33.51 21.55
C VAL A 792 39.59 34.76 21.22
N ARG A 793 39.90 35.60 22.22
CA ARG A 793 40.75 36.80 22.03
C ARG A 793 42.16 36.43 21.54
N ARG A 794 42.73 35.34 22.03
CA ARG A 794 44.04 34.86 21.55
C ARG A 794 43.97 34.47 20.08
N GLY A 795 43.02 33.60 19.72
CA GLY A 795 42.86 33.10 18.35
C GLY A 795 42.58 34.22 17.34
N VAL A 796 41.76 35.22 17.72
CA VAL A 796 41.46 36.35 16.83
C VAL A 796 42.67 37.25 16.62
N MET A 797 43.49 37.49 17.65
CA MET A 797 44.69 38.31 17.53
C MET A 797 45.78 37.64 16.68
N ASP A 798 45.92 36.31 16.79
CA ASP A 798 46.79 35.53 15.92
C ASP A 798 46.30 35.58 14.46
N ALA A 799 44.99 35.46 14.26
CA ALA A 799 44.39 35.58 12.94
C ALA A 799 44.57 36.98 12.32
N LEU A 800 44.38 38.03 13.11
CA LEU A 800 44.61 39.42 12.70
C LEU A 800 46.08 39.64 12.32
N HIS A 801 47.02 39.09 13.07
CA HIS A 801 48.44 39.12 12.71
C HIS A 801 48.70 38.47 11.35
N GLU A 802 48.20 37.26 11.12
CA GLU A 802 48.45 36.52 9.87
C GLU A 802 47.91 37.23 8.63
N VAL A 803 46.72 37.84 8.74
CA VAL A 803 46.04 38.51 7.62
C VAL A 803 46.58 39.93 7.39
N SER A 804 46.90 40.67 8.45
CA SER A 804 47.30 42.10 8.36
C SER A 804 48.82 42.32 8.36
N ARG A 805 49.60 41.33 8.82
CA ARG A 805 51.04 41.41 9.10
C ARG A 805 51.44 42.50 10.10
N GLN A 806 50.51 42.95 10.95
CA GLN A 806 50.80 43.91 12.02
C GLN A 806 51.24 43.18 13.31
N GLU A 807 52.19 43.77 14.04
CA GLU A 807 52.79 43.18 15.25
C GLU A 807 52.31 43.88 16.53
N TYR A 808 51.00 43.96 16.72
CA TYR A 808 50.42 44.56 17.94
C TYR A 808 50.30 43.57 19.11
N GLY A 809 50.62 42.29 18.88
CA GLY A 809 50.54 41.23 19.88
C GLY A 809 49.12 41.11 20.45
N ARG A 810 49.01 41.07 21.78
CA ARG A 810 47.74 40.91 22.51
C ARG A 810 47.03 42.22 22.85
N ASP A 811 47.49 43.35 22.31
CA ASP A 811 46.95 44.68 22.62
C ASP A 811 45.70 44.99 21.78
N ALA A 812 44.51 44.71 22.34
CA ALA A 812 43.23 44.95 21.68
C ALA A 812 43.02 46.43 21.29
N ALA A 813 43.54 47.38 22.07
CA ALA A 813 43.37 48.80 21.80
C ALA A 813 44.12 49.23 20.53
N LYS A 814 45.35 48.73 20.34
CA LYS A 814 46.13 48.98 19.12
C LYS A 814 45.47 48.40 17.87
N TRP A 815 44.95 47.17 17.95
CA TRP A 815 44.22 46.53 16.87
C TRP A 815 42.95 47.31 16.48
N LYS A 816 42.17 47.80 17.45
CA LYS A 816 40.99 48.65 17.18
C LYS A 816 41.37 49.98 16.53
N ALA A 817 42.41 50.64 17.03
CA ALA A 817 42.89 51.90 16.48
C ALA A 817 43.34 51.74 15.03
N TRP A 818 44.10 50.67 14.74
CA TRP A 818 44.50 50.32 13.38
C TRP A 818 43.28 50.05 12.49
N TRP A 819 42.31 49.26 12.95
CA TRP A 819 41.12 48.94 12.16
C TRP A 819 40.24 50.17 11.87
N ALA A 820 40.11 51.09 12.83
CA ALA A 820 39.42 52.36 12.62
C ALA A 820 40.08 53.19 11.52
N GLU A 821 41.42 53.16 11.42
CA GLU A 821 42.16 53.83 10.35
C GLU A 821 41.98 53.14 8.99
N GLN A 822 41.98 51.81 8.96
CA GLN A 822 41.68 51.05 7.73
C GLN A 822 40.27 51.34 7.20
N LYS A 823 39.28 51.52 8.09
CA LYS A 823 37.91 51.89 7.70
C LYS A 823 37.84 53.27 7.04
N LYS A 824 38.65 54.24 7.48
CA LYS A 824 38.71 55.59 6.88
C LYS A 824 39.37 55.60 5.50
N LEU A 825 40.32 54.69 5.27
CA LEU A 825 40.97 54.49 3.97
C LEU A 825 40.08 53.78 2.95
N SER A 826 38.89 53.32 3.35
CA SER A 826 37.94 52.55 2.54
C SER A 826 36.71 53.38 2.10
N PRO A 827 36.89 54.46 1.33
CA PRO A 827 35.92 54.73 0.28
C PRO A 827 36.61 55.05 -1.07
N ALA A 828 36.11 54.40 -2.14
CA ALA A 828 36.53 54.48 -3.55
C ALA A 828 37.66 53.54 -4.00
N ARG A 829 37.34 52.25 -4.16
CA ARG A 829 37.86 51.41 -5.26
C ARG A 829 36.90 50.29 -5.59
#